data_AF-A0A642UL09-F1
#
_entry.id   AF-A0A642UL09-F1
#
_cell.length_a   1.000
_cell.length_b   1.000
_cell.length_c   1.000
_cell.angle_alpha   90.00
_cell.angle_beta   90.00
_cell.angle_gamma   90.00
#
_symmetry.space_group_name_H-M   'P 1'
#
loop_
_entity.id
_entity.type
_entity.pdbx_description
1 polymer ?
#
loop_
_entity_poly.entity_id
_entity_poly.type
_entity_poly.pdbx_seq_one_letter_code
_entity_poly.pdbx_strand_id
1 'polypeptide(L)'
;MSATSVTAGATPTVPSTDVILKQLEEARKLAFADTHTFPQVVKQVLNFLPNNNSNIQSWCVRFLRDVFVGNDDIDRSVLVDLAIDTLDTLIALAEVPDVGIFCQVIDITCVVYRMVYKYVAANDGCDHVWSRLTQLKNNLVNKFSTCFPLEKSDNSEHDHFRNVRSRIELLKFIVIVIDYQSKTTVINPSEGSTKPFSLNDVPPNHSLIKYQNMEYEANMLVDMVLSPLKLDVIVVPVLCGVLNQLIILLKRKPQFATKIIKAVETYDTTQKLQSNYQSEEEFKLARKYVDRQQKVLLQHLMRHNLAPTAAQQSINEKVKKLIDRGDEIRKRNVIEIPDPTIRKRKFEGFANPSRKSQSSDYKGLYMLNDPANKINDFDVTTVPINIMSAMVVKALEKVSASQLSTALDIISARYTHALEEAQSAEPMLKRARTQVENDDGEDNNDYNPDAVYTLPPPKQVSFNEKRDHVKLITKNFFKLAANQGVDVGVPTTPAETELNRIAIKYWKKDSWLVLLTRMVTRGMRCADVGSEDGVKTQEMADIVRSSILDYFLENIHKRVSLVIDWLNEEWYSEQLFNADAKTPTNNYNTWSGKVLDAVISFIEPTDRNLFIRLISDLPALTRDHVFKIKSICLDPARSKIGFQSLQFLIMFRPPAKESSLELLKEMSEGDDDVKTEATKLYEKYKSG
;
A
#
# COMPACT_ATOMS: atom_id res chain seq x y z
N MET A 1 66.95 17.25 -26.47
CA MET A 1 66.53 18.64 -26.15
C MET A 1 65.22 18.86 -26.87
N SER A 2 64.06 19.11 -26.28
CA SER A 2 63.64 19.31 -24.89
C SER A 2 62.11 19.20 -24.96
N ALA A 3 61.52 18.46 -24.02
CA ALA A 3 60.08 18.33 -23.87
C ALA A 3 59.46 19.70 -23.58
N THR A 4 58.35 20.03 -24.25
CA THR A 4 57.47 21.14 -23.86
C THR A 4 56.13 20.53 -23.49
N SER A 5 55.90 20.39 -22.19
CA SER A 5 54.66 19.90 -21.60
C SER A 5 53.58 20.98 -21.72
N VAL A 6 52.54 20.72 -22.51
CA VAL A 6 51.29 21.47 -22.44
C VAL A 6 50.41 20.76 -21.40
N THR A 7 50.30 21.38 -20.23
CA THR A 7 49.36 21.00 -19.17
C THR A 7 47.94 21.22 -19.66
N ALA A 8 47.21 20.12 -19.89
CA ALA A 8 45.78 20.13 -20.13
C ALA A 8 45.06 20.72 -18.91
N GLY A 9 44.27 21.78 -19.14
CA GLY A 9 43.44 22.40 -18.11
C GLY A 9 42.44 21.40 -17.56
N ALA A 10 42.44 21.23 -16.23
CA ALA A 10 41.41 20.51 -15.51
C ALA A 10 40.06 21.21 -15.70
N THR A 11 39.11 20.51 -16.32
CA THR A 11 37.69 20.85 -16.26
C THR A 11 37.21 20.73 -14.80
N PRO A 12 36.37 21.65 -14.30
CA PRO A 12 35.93 21.61 -12.91
C PRO A 12 34.98 20.41 -12.74
N THR A 13 35.43 19.40 -12.01
CA THR A 13 34.61 18.28 -11.54
C THR A 13 33.51 18.83 -10.64
N VAL A 14 32.25 18.74 -11.08
CA VAL A 14 31.09 19.05 -10.22
C VAL A 14 31.16 18.15 -8.99
N PRO A 15 31.20 18.68 -7.76
CA PRO A 15 31.28 17.87 -6.56
C PRO A 15 30.06 16.95 -6.46
N SER A 16 30.28 15.69 -6.08
CA SER A 16 29.19 14.72 -5.89
C SER A 16 28.21 15.20 -4.81
N THR A 17 26.92 14.90 -4.98
CA THR A 17 25.83 15.33 -4.08
C THR A 17 26.10 15.00 -2.61
N ASP A 18 26.79 13.90 -2.33
CA ASP A 18 27.12 13.45 -0.98
C ASP A 18 28.20 14.30 -0.31
N VAL A 19 29.12 14.87 -1.09
CA VAL A 19 30.15 15.79 -0.57
C VAL A 19 29.52 17.11 -0.16
N ILE A 20 28.58 17.62 -0.98
CA ILE A 20 27.84 18.85 -0.68
C ILE A 20 27.00 18.67 0.59
N LEU A 21 26.30 17.54 0.74
CA LEU A 21 25.50 17.25 1.94
C LEU A 21 26.36 17.17 3.22
N LYS A 22 27.57 16.61 3.14
CA LYS A 22 28.50 16.60 4.29
C LYS A 22 28.97 18.00 4.68
N GLN A 23 29.32 18.83 3.69
CA GLN A 23 29.72 20.23 3.93
C GLN A 23 28.58 21.04 4.56
N LEU A 24 27.34 20.83 4.09
CA LEU A 24 26.15 21.46 4.65
C LEU A 24 25.89 21.02 6.10
N GLU A 25 26.10 19.75 6.43
CA GLU A 25 25.95 19.26 7.81
C GLU A 25 27.02 19.82 8.76
N GLU A 26 28.25 20.01 8.29
CA GLU A 26 29.30 20.70 9.04
C GLU A 26 28.97 22.18 9.25
N ALA A 27 28.48 22.87 8.21
CA ALA A 27 28.03 24.25 8.31
C ALA A 27 26.86 24.41 9.29
N ARG A 28 25.92 23.46 9.32
CA ARG A 28 24.83 23.42 10.30
C ARG A 28 25.35 23.36 11.73
N LYS A 29 26.32 22.49 12.02
CA LYS A 29 26.91 22.35 13.37
C LYS A 29 27.59 23.64 13.81
N LEU A 30 28.31 24.29 12.90
CA LEU A 30 28.96 25.58 13.18
C LEU A 30 27.93 26.69 13.45
N ALA A 31 26.85 26.74 12.67
CA ALA A 31 25.80 27.74 12.86
C ALA A 31 25.15 27.67 14.24
N PHE A 32 24.87 26.48 14.76
CA PHE A 32 24.29 26.31 16.09
C PHE A 32 25.31 26.39 17.24
N ALA A 33 26.61 26.33 16.94
CA ALA A 33 27.67 26.52 17.93
C ALA A 33 27.97 28.01 18.17
N ASP A 34 27.99 28.82 17.10
CA ASP A 34 28.36 30.24 17.16
C ASP A 34 27.22 31.17 16.72
N THR A 35 26.58 31.86 17.68
CA THR A 35 25.46 32.79 17.44
C THR A 35 25.79 33.92 16.46
N HIS A 36 27.05 34.35 16.38
CA HIS A 36 27.48 35.41 15.47
C HIS A 36 27.61 34.96 14.00
N THR A 37 27.96 33.70 13.74
CA THR A 37 28.12 33.18 12.37
C THR A 37 26.79 32.69 11.80
N PHE A 38 25.83 32.42 12.67
CA PHE A 38 24.51 31.89 12.34
C PHE A 38 23.80 32.61 11.17
N PRO A 39 23.67 33.96 11.14
CA PRO A 39 22.94 34.62 10.06
C PRO A 39 23.63 34.47 8.70
N GLN A 40 24.97 34.45 8.69
CA GLN A 40 25.74 34.28 7.47
C GLN A 40 25.59 32.86 6.91
N VAL A 41 25.60 31.85 7.77
CA VAL A 41 25.38 30.46 7.34
C VAL A 41 23.97 30.28 6.77
N VAL A 42 22.94 30.84 7.41
CA VAL A 42 21.56 30.79 6.88
C VAL A 42 21.49 31.42 5.49
N LYS A 43 22.07 32.62 5.29
CA LYS A 43 22.12 33.28 3.98
C LYS A 43 22.87 32.46 2.93
N GLN A 44 23.95 31.79 3.31
CA GLN A 44 24.67 30.90 2.40
C GLN A 44 23.83 29.69 2.01
N VAL A 45 23.11 29.07 2.95
CA VAL A 45 22.21 27.95 2.67
C VAL A 45 21.06 28.36 1.75
N LEU A 46 20.57 29.61 1.85
CA LEU A 46 19.54 30.13 0.93
C LEU A 46 20.00 30.12 -0.53
N ASN A 47 21.28 30.38 -0.79
CA ASN A 47 21.83 30.37 -2.16
C ASN A 47 21.87 28.96 -2.79
N PHE A 48 21.79 27.88 -2.00
CA PHE A 48 21.79 26.51 -2.50
C PHE A 48 20.39 25.98 -2.88
N LEU A 49 19.32 26.71 -2.56
CA LEU A 49 17.94 26.28 -2.80
C LEU A 49 17.47 26.31 -4.26
N PRO A 50 17.98 27.18 -5.15
CA PRO A 50 17.68 27.13 -6.59
C PRO A 50 18.20 25.86 -7.30
N ASN A 51 18.96 24.99 -6.64
CA ASN A 51 19.50 23.77 -7.23
C ASN A 51 18.40 22.73 -7.48
N ASN A 52 18.34 22.13 -8.67
CA ASN A 52 17.34 21.12 -9.07
C ASN A 52 17.45 19.76 -8.34
N ASN A 53 18.39 19.60 -7.40
CA ASN A 53 18.58 18.35 -6.67
C ASN A 53 17.62 18.25 -5.48
N SER A 54 16.60 17.39 -5.60
CA SER A 54 15.57 17.15 -4.56
C SER A 54 16.16 16.85 -3.17
N ASN A 55 17.26 16.10 -3.09
CA ASN A 55 17.93 15.77 -1.82
C ASN A 55 18.54 17.00 -1.12
N ILE A 56 19.19 17.88 -1.87
CA ILE A 56 19.79 19.11 -1.34
C ILE A 56 18.70 20.08 -0.92
N GLN A 57 17.66 20.25 -1.75
CA GLN A 57 16.50 21.06 -1.40
C GLN A 57 15.81 20.55 -0.13
N SER A 58 15.61 19.24 0.01
CA SER A 58 15.04 18.63 1.22
C SER A 58 15.89 18.92 2.45
N TRP A 59 17.22 18.83 2.35
CA TRP A 59 18.13 19.15 3.46
C TRP A 59 18.03 20.65 3.83
N CYS A 60 18.11 21.55 2.85
CA CYS A 60 18.06 23.00 3.11
C CYS A 60 16.74 23.41 3.75
N VAL A 61 15.61 22.84 3.32
CA VAL A 61 14.29 23.13 3.90
C VAL A 61 14.17 22.57 5.32
N ARG A 62 14.74 21.38 5.59
CA ARG A 62 14.82 20.85 6.97
C ARG A 62 15.64 21.76 7.86
N PHE A 63 16.78 22.25 7.38
CA PHE A 63 17.60 23.20 8.11
C PHE A 63 16.84 24.50 8.42
N LEU A 64 16.15 25.09 7.43
CA LEU A 64 15.31 26.28 7.66
C LEU A 64 14.19 26.03 8.67
N ARG A 65 13.60 24.82 8.67
CA ARG A 65 12.60 24.43 9.66
C ARG A 65 13.20 24.39 11.06
N ASP A 66 14.40 23.84 11.22
CA ASP A 66 15.09 23.81 12.51
C ASP A 66 15.45 25.23 12.98
N VAL A 67 15.84 26.12 12.06
CA VAL A 67 16.11 27.53 12.33
C VAL A 67 14.88 28.27 12.87
N PHE A 68 13.73 28.18 12.20
CA PHE A 68 12.56 28.99 12.55
C PHE A 68 11.60 28.33 13.55
N VAL A 69 11.52 26.99 13.59
CA VAL A 69 10.58 26.25 14.43
C VAL A 69 11.27 25.61 15.63
N GLY A 70 12.55 25.24 15.49
CA GLY A 70 13.27 24.41 16.46
C GLY A 70 14.08 25.15 17.52
N ASN A 71 14.37 26.44 17.34
CA ASN A 71 15.29 27.18 18.21
C ASN A 71 14.64 28.41 18.85
N ASP A 72 14.59 28.42 20.17
CA ASP A 72 14.12 29.55 20.99
C ASP A 72 15.27 30.46 21.50
N ASP A 73 16.52 30.02 21.37
CA ASP A 73 17.71 30.68 21.94
C ASP A 73 18.30 31.82 21.09
N ILE A 74 17.72 32.09 19.91
CA ILE A 74 18.21 33.08 18.95
C ILE A 74 17.50 34.41 19.15
N ASP A 75 18.23 35.52 19.06
CA ASP A 75 17.63 36.84 19.18
C ASP A 75 16.53 37.07 18.13
N ARG A 76 15.40 37.61 18.58
CA ARG A 76 14.21 37.81 17.74
C ARG A 76 14.45 38.82 16.63
N SER A 77 15.32 39.81 16.85
CA SER A 77 15.66 40.82 15.84
C SER A 77 16.30 40.17 14.61
N VAL A 78 17.32 39.33 14.84
CA VAL A 78 18.03 38.56 13.82
C VAL A 78 17.10 37.60 13.08
N LEU A 79 16.20 36.94 13.80
CA LEU A 79 15.20 36.04 13.18
C LEU A 79 14.22 36.79 12.26
N VAL A 80 13.86 38.02 12.59
CA VAL A 80 12.99 38.85 11.73
C VAL A 80 13.71 39.22 10.44
N ASP A 81 14.97 39.63 10.51
CA ASP A 81 15.78 39.95 9.32
C ASP A 81 15.94 38.72 8.41
N LEU A 82 16.28 37.57 9.00
CA LEU A 82 16.38 36.31 8.26
C LEU A 82 15.02 35.89 7.68
N ALA A 83 13.91 36.12 8.39
CA ALA A 83 12.57 35.83 7.89
C ALA A 83 12.25 36.66 6.64
N ILE A 84 12.63 37.93 6.61
CA ILE A 84 12.47 38.80 5.43
C ILE A 84 13.32 38.28 4.27
N ASP A 85 14.59 37.94 4.51
CA ASP A 85 15.50 37.42 3.49
C ASP A 85 15.02 36.08 2.88
N THR A 86 14.28 35.27 3.66
CA THR A 86 13.76 33.97 3.20
C THR A 86 12.51 34.05 2.32
N LEU A 87 11.83 35.19 2.24
CA LEU A 87 10.51 35.29 1.59
C LEU A 87 10.51 34.86 0.13
N ASP A 88 11.44 35.38 -0.68
CA ASP A 88 11.55 35.01 -2.10
C ASP A 88 11.84 33.52 -2.29
N THR A 89 12.63 32.95 -1.39
CA THR A 89 12.98 31.54 -1.41
C THR A 89 11.78 30.66 -1.06
N LEU A 90 10.98 31.05 -0.05
CA LEU A 90 9.75 30.34 0.30
C LEU A 90 8.70 30.41 -0.81
N ILE A 91 8.63 31.53 -1.56
CA ILE A 91 7.74 31.65 -2.72
C ILE A 91 8.16 30.65 -3.82
N ALA A 92 9.46 30.54 -4.11
CA ALA A 92 9.95 29.58 -5.09
C ALA A 92 9.71 28.13 -4.65
N LEU A 93 9.99 27.82 -3.38
CA LEU A 93 9.81 26.47 -2.83
C LEU A 93 8.34 26.05 -2.72
N ALA A 94 7.42 27.00 -2.58
CA ALA A 94 5.99 26.73 -2.58
C ALA A 94 5.50 26.17 -3.92
N GLU A 95 6.25 26.33 -5.02
CA GLU A 95 5.93 25.78 -6.35
C GLU A 95 6.55 24.41 -6.64
N VAL A 96 7.43 23.90 -5.77
CA VAL A 96 8.07 22.59 -5.97
C VAL A 96 7.05 21.46 -5.74
N PRO A 97 6.84 20.54 -6.71
CA PRO A 97 5.84 19.47 -6.60
C PRO A 97 6.35 18.30 -5.74
N ASP A 98 6.75 18.57 -4.49
CA ASP A 98 7.15 17.56 -3.51
C ASP A 98 6.37 17.73 -2.19
N VAL A 99 5.70 16.67 -1.74
CA VAL A 99 4.84 16.70 -0.54
C VAL A 99 5.65 16.97 0.73
N GLY A 100 6.86 16.42 0.84
CA GLY A 100 7.70 16.56 2.03
C GLY A 100 8.21 17.99 2.19
N ILE A 101 8.77 18.55 1.11
CA ILE A 101 9.25 19.92 1.03
C ILE A 101 8.09 20.89 1.25
N PHE A 102 6.97 20.72 0.54
CA PHE A 102 5.83 21.62 0.63
C PHE A 102 5.25 21.71 2.05
N CYS A 103 5.09 20.58 2.75
CA CYS A 103 4.63 20.59 4.15
C CYS A 103 5.59 21.35 5.08
N GLN A 104 6.90 21.21 4.90
CA GLN A 104 7.88 21.92 5.72
C GLN A 104 7.92 23.42 5.40
N VAL A 105 7.75 23.80 4.13
CA VAL A 105 7.61 25.21 3.71
C VAL A 105 6.42 25.86 4.39
N ILE A 106 5.29 25.14 4.51
CA ILE A 106 4.10 25.65 5.22
C ILE A 106 4.39 25.86 6.71
N ASP A 107 5.05 24.90 7.38
CA ASP A 107 5.46 25.02 8.79
C ASP A 107 6.33 26.26 9.02
N ILE A 108 7.35 26.47 8.17
CA ILE A 108 8.23 27.64 8.24
C ILE A 108 7.42 28.92 8.01
N THR A 109 6.55 28.92 7.00
CA THR A 109 5.72 30.08 6.66
C THR A 109 4.77 30.45 7.80
N CYS A 110 4.30 29.49 8.61
CA CYS A 110 3.50 29.78 9.79
C CYS A 110 4.24 30.65 10.82
N VAL A 111 5.55 30.51 10.95
CA VAL A 111 6.39 31.33 11.86
C VAL A 111 6.77 32.65 11.18
N VAL A 112 7.30 32.56 9.96
CA VAL A 112 7.74 33.72 9.15
C VAL A 112 6.58 34.71 8.97
N TYR A 113 5.37 34.23 8.66
CA TYR A 113 4.20 35.10 8.52
C TYR A 113 3.91 35.89 9.80
N ARG A 114 3.99 35.25 10.98
CA ARG A 114 3.75 35.94 12.25
C ARG A 114 4.80 37.01 12.55
N MET A 115 6.06 36.73 12.22
CA MET A 115 7.19 37.64 12.45
C MET A 115 7.14 38.82 11.48
N VAL A 116 7.07 38.56 10.18
CA VAL A 116 7.08 39.57 9.13
C VAL A 116 5.82 40.44 9.17
N TYR A 117 4.65 39.87 9.46
CA TYR A 117 3.42 40.67 9.59
C TYR A 117 3.51 41.69 10.73
N LYS A 118 4.09 41.30 11.88
CA LYS A 118 4.34 42.23 13.01
C LYS A 118 5.36 43.30 12.64
N TYR A 119 6.40 42.92 11.92
CA TYR A 119 7.42 43.85 11.45
C TYR A 119 6.82 44.92 10.52
N VAL A 120 6.01 44.52 9.54
CA VAL A 120 5.31 45.47 8.64
C VAL A 120 4.33 46.33 9.44
N ALA A 121 3.57 45.75 10.37
CA ALA A 121 2.62 46.51 11.20
C ALA A 121 3.29 47.60 12.06
N ALA A 122 4.55 47.41 12.45
CA ALA A 122 5.33 48.38 13.22
C ALA A 122 6.06 49.40 12.34
N ASN A 123 6.41 49.05 11.10
CA ASN A 123 7.21 49.86 10.18
C ASN A 123 6.41 50.18 8.91
N ASP A 124 5.87 51.40 8.82
CA ASP A 124 5.16 51.86 7.63
C ASP A 124 6.12 52.09 6.45
N GLY A 125 5.68 51.83 5.21
CA GLY A 125 6.50 51.99 4.00
C GLY A 125 7.33 50.77 3.56
N CYS A 126 7.15 49.60 4.17
CA CYS A 126 7.79 48.35 3.75
C CYS A 126 7.08 47.67 2.55
N ASP A 127 6.87 48.39 1.46
CA ASP A 127 6.02 47.94 0.33
C ASP A 127 6.48 46.62 -0.29
N HIS A 128 7.80 46.47 -0.49
CA HIS A 128 8.37 45.26 -1.10
C HIS A 128 8.13 44.02 -0.23
N VAL A 129 8.42 44.12 1.08
CA VAL A 129 8.26 43.02 2.04
C VAL A 129 6.78 42.63 2.15
N TRP A 130 5.87 43.61 2.21
CA TRP A 130 4.43 43.36 2.25
C TRP A 130 3.90 42.70 0.97
N SER A 131 4.39 43.12 -0.20
CA SER A 131 4.03 42.54 -1.48
C SER A 131 4.45 41.07 -1.56
N ARG A 132 5.70 40.74 -1.19
CA ARG A 132 6.19 39.35 -1.13
C ARG A 132 5.43 38.50 -0.13
N LEU A 133 5.18 39.02 1.07
CA LEU A 133 4.38 38.31 2.08
C LEU A 133 2.97 38.01 1.56
N THR A 134 2.34 38.96 0.87
CA THR A 134 1.00 38.79 0.27
C THR A 134 1.03 37.79 -0.87
N GLN A 135 2.06 37.81 -1.71
CA GLN A 135 2.28 36.82 -2.77
C GLN A 135 2.39 35.41 -2.19
N LEU A 136 3.23 35.20 -1.17
CA LEU A 136 3.39 33.92 -0.49
C LEU A 136 2.08 33.43 0.14
N LYS A 137 1.37 34.32 0.85
CA LYS A 137 0.06 34.02 1.44
C LYS A 137 -0.94 33.58 0.37
N ASN A 138 -1.13 34.36 -0.69
CA ASN A 138 -2.09 34.05 -1.74
C ASN A 138 -1.76 32.73 -2.45
N ASN A 139 -0.48 32.48 -2.70
CA ASN A 139 0.01 31.24 -3.30
C ASN A 139 -0.43 30.01 -2.45
N LEU A 140 -0.12 30.01 -1.15
CA LEU A 140 -0.46 28.90 -0.25
C LEU A 140 -1.97 28.77 -0.03
N VAL A 141 -2.68 29.88 0.19
CA VAL A 141 -4.13 29.88 0.42
C VAL A 141 -4.87 29.30 -0.80
N ASN A 142 -4.53 29.73 -2.00
CA ASN A 142 -5.19 29.25 -3.22
C ASN A 142 -4.99 27.75 -3.42
N LYS A 143 -3.86 27.19 -2.94
CA LYS A 143 -3.55 25.76 -3.02
C LYS A 143 -4.41 24.88 -2.11
N PHE A 144 -5.11 25.41 -1.11
CA PHE A 144 -5.96 24.62 -0.20
C PHE A 144 -7.12 23.89 -0.89
N SER A 145 -7.67 24.50 -1.95
CA SER A 145 -8.75 23.93 -2.77
C SER A 145 -8.25 23.05 -3.91
N THR A 146 -6.93 22.91 -4.07
CA THR A 146 -6.30 22.18 -5.18
C THR A 146 -5.71 20.84 -4.72
N CYS A 147 -5.25 20.02 -5.68
CA CYS A 147 -4.52 18.78 -5.40
C CYS A 147 -3.00 19.00 -5.20
N PHE A 148 -2.51 20.24 -5.28
CA PHE A 148 -1.08 20.54 -5.13
C PHE A 148 -0.55 20.05 -3.77
N PRO A 149 0.66 19.44 -3.71
CA PRO A 149 1.68 19.31 -4.75
C PRO A 149 1.55 18.07 -5.65
N LEU A 150 0.48 17.29 -5.49
CA LEU A 150 0.23 16.12 -6.32
C LEU A 150 -0.38 16.51 -7.66
N GLU A 151 -0.13 15.69 -8.67
CA GLU A 151 -0.85 15.78 -9.93
C GLU A 151 -2.34 15.52 -9.73
N LYS A 152 -3.16 16.37 -10.35
CA LYS A 152 -4.61 16.26 -10.33
C LYS A 152 -5.03 14.93 -10.94
N SER A 153 -5.81 14.13 -10.23
CA SER A 153 -6.37 12.89 -10.77
C SER A 153 -7.70 13.14 -11.49
N ASP A 154 -8.17 12.12 -12.22
CA ASP A 154 -9.43 12.19 -12.96
C ASP A 154 -10.66 12.22 -12.05
N ASN A 155 -10.50 11.89 -10.77
CA ASN A 155 -11.57 11.86 -9.79
C ASN A 155 -11.28 12.82 -8.63
N SER A 156 -12.11 13.87 -8.54
CA SER A 156 -12.05 14.85 -7.44
C SER A 156 -12.13 14.18 -6.06
N GLU A 157 -12.95 13.13 -5.90
CA GLU A 157 -13.03 12.38 -4.65
C GLU A 157 -11.67 11.77 -4.25
N HIS A 158 -10.95 11.17 -5.20
CA HIS A 158 -9.65 10.56 -4.97
C HIS A 158 -8.62 11.58 -4.50
N ASP A 159 -8.61 12.77 -5.12
CA ASP A 159 -7.74 13.88 -4.74
C ASP A 159 -7.95 14.30 -3.28
N HIS A 160 -9.20 14.28 -2.80
CA HIS A 160 -9.51 14.60 -1.39
C HIS A 160 -8.89 13.59 -0.40
N PHE A 161 -8.75 12.31 -0.78
CA PHE A 161 -8.16 11.28 0.07
C PHE A 161 -6.62 11.22 -0.05
N ARG A 162 -6.05 11.58 -1.20
CA ARG A 162 -4.58 11.64 -1.39
C ARG A 162 -3.97 12.89 -0.79
N ASN A 163 -4.59 14.05 -0.98
CA ASN A 163 -4.02 15.34 -0.59
C ASN A 163 -4.26 15.70 0.89
N VAL A 164 -4.33 14.72 1.79
CA VAL A 164 -4.71 14.96 3.19
C VAL A 164 -3.64 15.71 3.97
N ARG A 165 -2.37 15.34 3.79
CA ARG A 165 -1.25 15.88 4.58
C ARG A 165 -1.03 17.36 4.34
N SER A 166 -0.91 17.77 3.07
CA SER A 166 -0.74 19.17 2.68
C SER A 166 -1.93 20.02 3.11
N ARG A 167 -3.17 19.53 2.96
CA ARG A 167 -4.39 20.27 3.35
C ARG A 167 -4.48 20.51 4.84
N ILE A 168 -4.05 19.56 5.67
CA ILE A 168 -4.00 19.76 7.13
C ILE A 168 -2.97 20.83 7.50
N GLU A 169 -1.80 20.84 6.87
CA GLU A 169 -0.79 21.89 7.13
C GLU A 169 -1.25 23.26 6.62
N LEU A 170 -1.80 23.33 5.40
CA LEU A 170 -2.39 24.57 4.86
C LEU A 170 -3.52 25.10 5.73
N LEU A 171 -4.34 24.21 6.31
CA LEU A 171 -5.39 24.59 7.25
C LEU A 171 -4.81 25.32 8.47
N LYS A 172 -3.69 24.85 9.04
CA LYS A 172 -3.02 25.54 10.16
C LYS A 172 -2.58 26.95 9.72
N PHE A 173 -1.96 27.06 8.54
CA PHE A 173 -1.53 28.36 8.01
C PHE A 173 -2.71 29.32 7.79
N ILE A 174 -3.80 28.88 7.16
CA ILE A 174 -4.99 29.72 6.93
C ILE A 174 -5.57 30.24 8.25
N VAL A 175 -5.63 29.40 9.28
CA VAL A 175 -6.13 29.80 10.61
C VAL A 175 -5.24 30.87 11.25
N ILE A 176 -3.92 30.80 11.04
CA ILE A 176 -2.96 31.83 11.47
C ILE A 176 -3.20 33.15 10.73
N VAL A 177 -3.42 33.08 9.41
CA VAL A 177 -3.73 34.25 8.59
C VAL A 177 -5.01 34.91 9.07
N ILE A 178 -6.09 34.14 9.27
CA ILE A 178 -7.36 34.63 9.84
C ILE A 178 -7.12 35.30 11.19
N ASP A 179 -6.34 34.69 12.08
CA ASP A 179 -6.08 35.21 13.42
C ASP A 179 -5.36 36.57 13.41
N TYR A 180 -4.43 36.80 12.47
CA TYR A 180 -3.68 38.06 12.37
C TYR A 180 -4.46 39.14 11.59
N GLN A 181 -5.22 38.75 10.56
CA GLN A 181 -5.97 39.67 9.70
C GLN A 181 -7.34 40.08 10.27
N SER A 182 -7.80 39.48 11.37
CA SER A 182 -9.07 39.82 11.99
C SER A 182 -8.88 40.61 13.28
N LYS A 183 -9.80 41.55 13.53
CA LYS A 183 -9.93 42.19 14.85
C LYS A 183 -10.28 41.14 15.91
N THR A 184 -9.97 41.41 17.17
CA THR A 184 -10.47 40.59 18.28
C THR A 184 -11.36 41.43 19.18
N THR A 185 -12.47 40.86 19.64
CA THR A 185 -13.30 41.45 20.70
C THR A 185 -12.94 40.90 22.08
N VAL A 186 -12.07 39.89 22.14
CA VAL A 186 -11.54 39.33 23.40
C VAL A 186 -10.35 40.18 23.81
N ILE A 187 -10.59 41.11 24.73
CA ILE A 187 -9.57 42.05 25.23
C ILE A 187 -8.72 41.41 26.35
N ASN A 188 -9.23 40.38 27.03
CA ASN A 188 -8.56 39.74 28.17
C ASN A 188 -8.11 38.30 27.85
N PRO A 189 -6.80 38.02 27.77
CA PRO A 189 -6.29 36.65 27.81
C PRO A 189 -6.61 36.05 29.19
N SER A 190 -6.80 34.73 29.26
CA SER A 190 -6.76 33.98 30.52
C SER A 190 -5.49 34.37 31.29
N GLU A 191 -5.62 34.68 32.59
CA GLU A 191 -4.53 35.12 33.46
C GLU A 191 -3.26 34.27 33.23
N GLY A 192 -2.17 34.92 32.77
CA GLY A 192 -0.86 34.29 32.54
C GLY A 192 -0.42 34.09 31.07
N SER A 193 -1.27 34.35 30.06
CA SER A 193 -0.86 34.26 28.63
C SER A 193 -0.39 35.61 28.09
N THR A 194 0.75 35.64 27.38
CA THR A 194 1.15 36.77 26.53
C THR A 194 0.00 37.15 25.57
N LYS A 195 -0.34 38.44 25.51
CA LYS A 195 -1.41 38.95 24.64
C LYS A 195 -1.14 38.53 23.18
N PRO A 196 -2.06 37.79 22.54
CA PRO A 196 -1.89 37.44 21.13
C PRO A 196 -2.02 38.68 20.26
N PHE A 197 -1.12 38.82 19.28
CA PHE A 197 -1.19 39.89 18.28
C PHE A 197 -2.46 39.74 17.42
N SER A 198 -3.09 40.87 17.10
CA SER A 198 -4.32 40.96 16.34
C SER A 198 -4.34 42.20 15.45
N LEU A 199 -5.30 42.28 14.53
CA LEU A 199 -5.47 43.49 13.71
C LEU A 199 -5.69 44.75 14.56
N ASN A 200 -6.16 44.65 15.81
CA ASN A 200 -6.31 45.81 16.70
C ASN A 200 -4.98 46.43 17.12
N ASP A 201 -3.88 45.69 17.02
CA ASP A 201 -2.54 46.17 17.41
C ASP A 201 -1.84 46.90 16.26
N VAL A 202 -2.46 46.97 15.07
CA VAL A 202 -1.98 47.73 13.90
C VAL A 202 -2.48 49.19 14.00
N PRO A 203 -1.72 50.20 13.54
CA PRO A 203 -2.24 51.56 13.45
C PRO A 203 -3.41 51.69 12.43
N PRO A 204 -4.53 52.36 12.76
CA PRO A 204 -5.67 52.52 11.84
C PRO A 204 -5.35 53.22 10.51
N ASN A 205 -4.33 54.09 10.51
CA ASN A 205 -3.90 54.88 9.35
C ASN A 205 -2.70 54.27 8.61
N HIS A 206 -2.42 52.99 8.79
CA HIS A 206 -1.31 52.31 8.11
C HIS A 206 -1.50 52.31 6.59
N SER A 207 -0.46 52.69 5.83
CA SER A 207 -0.54 52.81 4.36
C SER A 207 -0.83 51.48 3.63
N LEU A 208 -0.23 50.38 4.10
CA LEU A 208 -0.29 49.05 3.49
C LEU A 208 -1.42 48.17 4.04
N ILE A 209 -1.56 48.08 5.36
CA ILE A 209 -2.52 47.17 6.02
C ILE A 209 -3.87 47.87 6.18
N LYS A 210 -4.73 47.73 5.17
CA LYS A 210 -6.09 48.28 5.19
C LYS A 210 -7.05 47.36 5.94
N TYR A 211 -7.60 47.86 7.05
CA TYR A 211 -8.51 47.14 7.94
C TYR A 211 -9.69 46.45 7.24
N GLN A 212 -10.42 47.18 6.40
CA GLN A 212 -11.60 46.65 5.72
C GLN A 212 -11.25 45.49 4.78
N ASN A 213 -10.13 45.60 4.06
CA ASN A 213 -9.67 44.56 3.14
C ASN A 213 -9.25 43.31 3.90
N MET A 214 -8.52 43.47 5.02
CA MET A 214 -8.09 42.35 5.87
C MET A 214 -9.29 41.63 6.51
N GLU A 215 -10.31 42.36 6.98
CA GLU A 215 -11.52 41.75 7.53
C GLU A 215 -12.35 41.02 6.47
N TYR A 216 -12.46 41.59 5.27
CA TYR A 216 -13.16 40.94 4.16
C TYR A 216 -12.45 39.63 3.76
N GLU A 217 -11.12 39.67 3.60
CA GLU A 217 -10.32 38.50 3.29
C GLU A 217 -10.45 37.42 4.39
N ALA A 218 -10.33 37.79 5.67
CA ALA A 218 -10.47 36.86 6.79
C ALA A 218 -11.85 36.16 6.77
N ASN A 219 -12.92 36.87 6.42
CA ASN A 219 -14.26 36.27 6.29
C ASN A 219 -14.34 35.22 5.17
N MET A 220 -13.70 35.49 4.03
CA MET A 220 -13.61 34.54 2.90
C MET A 220 -12.78 33.31 3.28
N LEU A 221 -11.68 33.50 4.00
CA LEU A 221 -10.85 32.40 4.51
C LEU A 221 -11.63 31.51 5.50
N VAL A 222 -12.47 32.09 6.35
CA VAL A 222 -13.36 31.30 7.24
C VAL A 222 -14.33 30.45 6.42
N ASP A 223 -14.91 30.97 5.33
CA ASP A 223 -15.75 30.16 4.44
C ASP A 223 -14.98 29.02 3.78
N MET A 224 -13.72 29.27 3.40
CA MET A 224 -12.83 28.25 2.85
C MET A 224 -12.51 27.14 3.86
N VAL A 225 -12.21 27.50 5.12
CA VAL A 225 -11.98 26.53 6.22
C VAL A 225 -13.22 25.69 6.50
N LEU A 226 -14.41 26.24 6.35
CA LEU A 226 -15.68 25.53 6.56
C LEU A 226 -16.10 24.68 5.33
N SER A 227 -15.47 24.86 4.17
CA SER A 227 -15.82 24.14 2.94
C SER A 227 -15.79 22.60 3.07
N PRO A 228 -14.86 21.96 3.81
CA PRO A 228 -14.85 20.51 3.93
C PRO A 228 -16.09 19.93 4.63
N LEU A 229 -16.77 20.70 5.50
CA LEU A 229 -18.02 20.28 6.14
C LEU A 229 -19.18 20.18 5.12
N LYS A 230 -19.10 20.90 4.01
CA LYS A 230 -20.14 20.92 2.96
C LYS A 230 -20.00 19.76 1.98
N LEU A 231 -18.89 19.02 1.98
CA LEU A 231 -18.67 17.88 1.07
C LEU A 231 -19.63 16.72 1.36
N ASP A 232 -20.07 16.01 0.32
CA ASP A 232 -20.98 14.85 0.47
C ASP A 232 -20.31 13.62 1.09
N VAL A 233 -18.97 13.59 1.08
CA VAL A 233 -18.14 12.47 1.52
C VAL A 233 -17.39 12.83 2.78
N ILE A 234 -17.17 11.84 3.67
CA ILE A 234 -16.45 12.04 4.94
C ILE A 234 -14.96 11.77 4.74
N VAL A 235 -14.14 12.81 4.81
CA VAL A 235 -12.68 12.70 4.86
C VAL A 235 -12.21 12.98 6.28
N VAL A 236 -12.06 11.91 7.07
CA VAL A 236 -11.89 11.99 8.54
C VAL A 236 -10.72 12.89 8.97
N PRO A 237 -9.48 12.74 8.47
CA PRO A 237 -8.36 13.51 9.00
C PRO A 237 -8.51 15.02 8.78
N VAL A 238 -9.02 15.42 7.60
CA VAL A 238 -9.26 16.82 7.25
C VAL A 238 -10.39 17.39 8.12
N LEU A 239 -11.51 16.68 8.25
CA LEU A 239 -12.65 17.11 9.07
C LEU A 239 -12.27 17.25 10.54
N CYS A 240 -11.55 16.28 11.10
CA CYS A 240 -11.02 16.36 12.47
C CYS A 240 -10.05 17.54 12.62
N GLY A 241 -9.18 17.76 11.63
CA GLY A 241 -8.30 18.92 11.57
C GLY A 241 -9.08 20.24 11.61
N VAL A 242 -10.11 20.38 10.78
CA VAL A 242 -10.99 21.56 10.75
C VAL A 242 -11.65 21.76 12.10
N LEU A 243 -12.33 20.76 12.65
CA LEU A 243 -13.01 20.86 13.94
C LEU A 243 -12.06 21.28 15.09
N ASN A 244 -10.83 20.77 15.10
CA ASN A 244 -9.82 21.16 16.09
C ASN A 244 -9.36 22.62 15.92
N GLN A 245 -9.12 23.05 14.69
CA GLN A 245 -8.69 24.43 14.42
C GLN A 245 -9.81 25.46 14.66
N LEU A 246 -11.08 25.06 14.48
CA LEU A 246 -12.23 25.90 14.82
C LEU A 246 -12.27 26.25 16.32
N ILE A 247 -11.77 25.39 17.22
CA ILE A 247 -11.66 25.70 18.67
C ILE A 247 -10.75 26.93 18.87
N ILE A 248 -9.63 26.98 18.15
CA ILE A 248 -8.66 28.08 18.25
C ILE A 248 -9.31 29.39 17.78
N LEU A 249 -10.02 29.34 16.65
CA LEU A 249 -10.77 30.50 16.14
C LEU A 249 -11.88 30.94 17.10
N LEU A 250 -12.65 30.02 17.68
CA LEU A 250 -13.72 30.36 18.62
C LEU A 250 -13.21 31.00 19.91
N LYS A 251 -12.04 30.56 20.42
CA LYS A 251 -11.40 31.16 21.59
C LYS A 251 -10.82 32.55 21.29
N ARG A 252 -10.15 32.71 20.15
CA ARG A 252 -9.39 33.93 19.84
C ARG A 252 -10.25 34.98 19.14
N LYS A 253 -11.24 34.56 18.35
CA LYS A 253 -12.03 35.37 17.40
C LYS A 253 -13.53 35.02 17.50
N PRO A 254 -14.20 35.36 18.61
CA PRO A 254 -15.59 34.99 18.87
C PRO A 254 -16.59 35.65 17.91
N GLN A 255 -16.20 36.69 17.15
CA GLN A 255 -17.06 37.28 16.12
C GLN A 255 -17.47 36.28 15.03
N PHE A 256 -16.65 35.23 14.79
CA PHE A 256 -17.00 34.17 13.84
C PHE A 256 -17.86 33.07 14.46
N ALA A 257 -18.16 33.12 15.76
CA ALA A 257 -18.79 32.02 16.49
C ALA A 257 -20.15 31.62 15.93
N THR A 258 -21.03 32.59 15.66
CA THR A 258 -22.38 32.32 15.10
C THR A 258 -22.30 31.57 13.78
N LYS A 259 -21.36 31.96 12.90
CA LYS A 259 -21.17 31.34 11.58
C LYS A 259 -20.61 29.92 11.71
N ILE A 260 -19.61 29.73 12.56
CA ILE A 260 -18.96 28.43 12.80
C ILE A 260 -19.95 27.45 13.44
N ILE A 261 -20.66 27.87 14.49
CA ILE A 261 -21.63 27.03 15.20
C ILE A 261 -22.74 26.58 14.23
N LYS A 262 -23.31 27.50 13.43
CA LYS A 262 -24.34 27.17 12.44
C LYS A 262 -23.85 26.12 11.42
N ALA A 263 -22.59 26.23 10.96
CA ALA A 263 -22.00 25.28 10.04
C ALA A 263 -21.82 23.89 10.68
N VAL A 264 -21.39 23.84 11.95
CA VAL A 264 -21.24 22.59 12.71
C VAL A 264 -22.60 21.96 13.02
N GLU A 265 -23.63 22.75 13.33
CA GLU A 265 -24.98 22.25 13.61
C GLU A 265 -25.62 21.61 12.37
N THR A 266 -25.49 22.29 11.22
CA THR A 266 -25.99 21.83 9.92
C THR A 266 -25.31 20.53 9.47
N TYR A 267 -24.08 20.29 9.91
CA TYR A 267 -23.36 19.07 9.59
C TYR A 267 -23.97 17.85 10.28
N ASP A 268 -24.49 16.89 9.49
CA ASP A 268 -24.94 15.58 9.97
C ASP A 268 -24.26 14.44 9.19
N THR A 269 -23.60 13.55 9.91
CA THR A 269 -22.88 12.38 9.37
C THR A 269 -23.80 11.35 8.73
N THR A 270 -25.07 11.29 9.11
CA THR A 270 -26.04 10.32 8.56
C THR A 270 -26.48 10.66 7.14
N GLN A 271 -26.40 11.94 6.75
CA GLN A 271 -26.76 12.40 5.41
C GLN A 271 -25.60 12.24 4.40
N LYS A 272 -24.39 11.95 4.88
CA LYS A 272 -23.21 11.78 4.04
C LYS A 272 -23.21 10.42 3.33
N LEU A 273 -22.59 10.40 2.15
CA LEU A 273 -22.47 9.24 1.28
C LEU A 273 -21.15 8.49 1.54
N GLN A 274 -21.17 7.18 1.32
CA GLN A 274 -19.95 6.36 1.37
C GLN A 274 -19.10 6.62 0.12
N SER A 275 -17.80 6.87 0.33
CA SER A 275 -16.78 7.03 -0.71
C SER A 275 -16.56 5.75 -1.51
N ASN A 276 -16.11 5.91 -2.76
CA ASN A 276 -15.65 4.78 -3.56
C ASN A 276 -14.31 4.19 -3.09
N TYR A 277 -13.52 4.95 -2.33
CA TYR A 277 -12.18 4.58 -1.86
C TYR A 277 -12.14 4.07 -0.41
N GLN A 278 -13.30 3.77 0.19
CA GLN A 278 -13.39 3.29 1.56
C GLN A 278 -14.33 2.09 1.67
N SER A 279 -14.03 1.17 2.58
CA SER A 279 -14.92 0.07 2.92
C SER A 279 -16.16 0.54 3.71
N GLU A 280 -17.18 -0.31 3.81
CA GLU A 280 -18.38 0.01 4.60
C GLU A 280 -18.04 0.16 6.09
N GLU A 281 -17.15 -0.69 6.60
CA GLU A 281 -16.64 -0.64 7.98
C GLU A 281 -15.88 0.66 8.24
N GLU A 282 -14.98 1.04 7.32
CA GLU A 282 -14.24 2.30 7.39
C GLU A 282 -15.18 3.51 7.38
N PHE A 283 -16.26 3.46 6.62
CA PHE A 283 -17.26 4.53 6.61
C PHE A 283 -18.05 4.64 7.92
N LYS A 284 -18.49 3.51 8.49
CA LYS A 284 -19.14 3.49 9.81
C LYS A 284 -18.20 4.02 10.89
N LEU A 285 -16.93 3.63 10.82
CA LEU A 285 -15.89 4.11 11.71
C LEU A 285 -15.63 5.62 11.52
N ALA A 286 -15.63 6.10 10.27
CA ALA A 286 -15.51 7.51 9.94
C ALA A 286 -16.64 8.34 10.56
N ARG A 287 -17.90 7.90 10.43
CA ARG A 287 -19.06 8.54 11.09
C ARG A 287 -18.85 8.61 12.60
N LYS A 288 -18.46 7.51 13.24
CA LYS A 288 -18.19 7.45 14.68
C LYS A 288 -17.11 8.43 15.13
N TYR A 289 -16.00 8.52 14.40
CA TYR A 289 -14.90 9.43 14.75
C TYR A 289 -15.30 10.89 14.62
N VAL A 290 -15.97 11.26 13.53
CA VAL A 290 -16.41 12.64 13.31
C VAL A 290 -17.50 13.04 14.31
N ASP A 291 -18.48 12.18 14.59
CA ASP A 291 -19.50 12.41 15.63
C ASP A 291 -18.86 12.60 17.01
N ARG A 292 -17.84 11.80 17.34
CA ARG A 292 -17.08 11.96 18.58
C ARG A 292 -16.36 13.31 18.64
N GLN A 293 -15.70 13.73 17.56
CA GLN A 293 -15.00 15.03 17.53
C GLN A 293 -15.96 16.21 17.58
N GLN A 294 -17.08 16.13 16.87
CA GLN A 294 -18.14 17.14 16.92
C GLN A 294 -18.70 17.27 18.35
N LYS A 295 -18.94 16.15 19.03
CA LYS A 295 -19.35 16.15 20.44
C LYS A 295 -18.31 16.82 21.34
N VAL A 296 -17.03 16.49 21.18
CA VAL A 296 -15.93 17.08 21.98
C VAL A 296 -15.87 18.59 21.77
N LEU A 297 -15.95 19.06 20.52
CA LEU A 297 -16.01 20.49 20.18
C LEU A 297 -17.19 21.18 20.89
N LEU A 298 -18.41 20.67 20.71
CA LEU A 298 -19.62 21.29 21.27
C LEU A 298 -19.61 21.31 22.80
N GLN A 299 -19.18 20.22 23.45
CA GLN A 299 -19.00 20.19 24.90
C GLN A 299 -17.94 21.17 25.38
N HIS A 300 -16.83 21.32 24.64
CA HIS A 300 -15.79 22.30 24.93
C HIS A 300 -16.33 23.73 24.88
N LEU A 301 -17.15 24.06 23.87
CA LEU A 301 -17.78 25.38 23.76
C LEU A 301 -18.70 25.69 24.92
N MET A 302 -19.48 24.71 25.36
CA MET A 302 -20.37 24.87 26.51
C MET A 302 -19.61 25.05 27.83
N ARG A 303 -18.56 24.25 28.07
CA ARG A 303 -17.76 24.33 29.31
C ARG A 303 -17.05 25.69 29.48
N HIS A 304 -16.67 26.32 28.37
CA HIS A 304 -15.92 27.57 28.38
C HIS A 304 -16.77 28.81 28.05
N ASN A 305 -18.10 28.69 27.98
CA ASN A 305 -19.03 29.78 27.64
C ASN A 305 -18.65 30.55 26.36
N LEU A 306 -18.11 29.84 25.37
CA LEU A 306 -17.67 30.43 24.10
C LEU A 306 -18.81 30.58 23.07
N ALA A 307 -19.97 29.99 23.36
CA ALA A 307 -21.14 30.03 22.48
C ALA A 307 -22.10 31.18 22.87
N PRO A 308 -22.65 31.92 21.90
CA PRO A 308 -23.71 32.89 22.16
C PRO A 308 -24.92 32.23 22.86
N THR A 309 -25.56 32.93 23.79
CA THR A 309 -26.69 32.39 24.58
C THR A 309 -27.82 31.82 23.70
N ALA A 310 -28.09 32.44 22.56
CA ALA A 310 -29.09 31.98 21.60
C ALA A 310 -28.81 30.60 20.99
N ALA A 311 -27.54 30.18 20.91
CA ALA A 311 -27.15 28.90 20.31
C ALA A 311 -27.03 27.77 21.36
N GLN A 312 -27.07 28.07 22.66
CA GLN A 312 -26.81 27.07 23.71
C GLN A 312 -27.84 25.93 23.73
N GLN A 313 -29.11 26.22 23.46
CA GLN A 313 -30.17 25.20 23.41
C GLN A 313 -29.96 24.23 22.24
N SER A 314 -29.76 24.76 21.03
CA SER A 314 -29.47 23.96 19.82
C SER A 314 -28.21 23.11 19.97
N ILE A 315 -27.15 23.67 20.57
CA ILE A 315 -25.93 22.91 20.90
C ILE A 315 -26.24 21.74 21.83
N ASN A 316 -27.02 21.95 22.90
CA ASN A 316 -27.37 20.89 23.84
C ASN A 316 -28.20 19.77 23.19
N GLU A 317 -29.15 20.12 22.33
CA GLU A 317 -29.93 19.14 21.55
C GLU A 317 -29.04 18.30 20.64
N LYS A 318 -28.11 18.95 19.92
CA LYS A 318 -27.15 18.26 19.05
C LYS A 318 -26.21 17.36 19.84
N VAL A 319 -25.70 17.82 20.99
CA VAL A 319 -24.85 17.02 21.89
C VAL A 319 -25.59 15.79 22.38
N LYS A 320 -26.86 15.92 22.79
CA LYS A 320 -27.69 14.79 23.21
C LYS A 320 -27.83 13.77 22.08
N LYS A 321 -28.19 14.22 20.86
CA LYS A 321 -28.28 13.36 19.67
C LYS A 321 -26.97 12.59 19.41
N LEU A 322 -25.81 13.22 19.56
CA LEU A 322 -24.50 12.59 19.37
C LEU A 322 -24.14 11.60 20.49
N ILE A 323 -24.59 11.85 21.72
CA ILE A 323 -24.44 10.91 22.85
C ILE A 323 -25.26 9.66 22.59
N ASP A 324 -26.54 9.82 22.25
CA ASP A 324 -27.48 8.72 22.01
C ASP A 324 -26.96 7.80 20.89
N ARG A 325 -26.48 8.37 19.76
CA ARG A 325 -25.82 7.61 18.69
C ARG A 325 -24.59 6.85 19.17
N GLY A 326 -23.76 7.50 19.99
CA GLY A 326 -22.57 6.87 20.56
C GLY A 326 -22.89 5.68 21.47
N ASP A 327 -24.01 5.74 22.18
CA ASP A 327 -24.51 4.65 23.03
C ASP A 327 -25.10 3.51 22.22
N GLU A 328 -25.84 3.80 21.15
CA GLU A 328 -26.35 2.78 20.22
C GLU A 328 -25.22 1.98 19.57
N ILE A 329 -24.17 2.67 19.10
CA ILE A 329 -23.00 2.01 18.48
C ILE A 329 -22.31 1.07 19.49
N ARG A 330 -22.19 1.49 20.76
CA ARG A 330 -21.57 0.68 21.83
C ARG A 330 -22.41 -0.53 22.23
N LYS A 331 -23.73 -0.37 22.30
CA LYS A 331 -24.65 -1.44 22.73
C LYS A 331 -24.88 -2.50 21.67
N ARG A 332 -24.82 -2.14 20.37
CA ARG A 332 -25.24 -3.00 19.26
C ARG A 332 -24.10 -3.50 18.36
N ASN A 333 -22.84 -3.17 18.64
CA ASN A 333 -21.70 -3.48 17.74
C ASN A 333 -21.97 -3.13 16.27
N VAL A 334 -22.59 -1.97 16.03
CA VAL A 334 -23.12 -1.53 14.71
C VAL A 334 -22.06 -1.50 13.60
N ILE A 335 -20.77 -1.54 13.94
CA ILE A 335 -19.67 -1.55 12.98
C ILE A 335 -19.63 -2.87 12.18
N GLU A 336 -19.91 -4.01 12.82
CA GLU A 336 -19.83 -5.35 12.22
C GLU A 336 -21.12 -5.73 11.45
N ILE A 337 -22.24 -5.08 11.75
CA ILE A 337 -23.54 -5.41 11.16
C ILE A 337 -23.73 -4.61 9.87
N PRO A 338 -23.96 -5.23 8.69
CA PRO A 338 -24.25 -4.52 7.44
C PRO A 338 -25.44 -3.56 7.59
N ASP A 339 -25.28 -2.30 7.16
CA ASP A 339 -26.33 -1.29 7.31
C ASP A 339 -26.93 -0.92 5.93
N PRO A 340 -28.17 -1.37 5.64
CA PRO A 340 -28.80 -1.15 4.34
C PRO A 340 -29.18 0.32 4.08
N THR A 341 -29.06 1.20 5.09
CA THR A 341 -29.32 2.64 4.92
C THR A 341 -28.13 3.40 4.33
N ILE A 342 -26.94 2.78 4.28
CA ILE A 342 -25.73 3.40 3.74
C ILE A 342 -25.84 3.48 2.21
N ARG A 343 -25.81 4.70 1.69
CA ARG A 343 -25.79 4.96 0.24
C ARG A 343 -24.36 5.23 -0.22
N LYS A 344 -23.89 4.44 -1.19
CA LYS A 344 -22.61 4.67 -1.87
C LYS A 344 -22.74 5.81 -2.87
N ARG A 345 -21.74 6.70 -2.90
CA ARG A 345 -21.65 7.75 -3.92
C ARG A 345 -21.49 7.10 -5.30
N LYS A 346 -22.13 7.69 -6.32
CA LYS A 346 -21.90 7.27 -7.71
C LYS A 346 -20.42 7.49 -8.06
N PHE A 347 -19.79 6.48 -8.63
CA PHE A 347 -18.41 6.60 -9.10
C PHE A 347 -18.36 7.52 -10.32
N GLU A 348 -17.59 8.60 -10.21
CA GLU A 348 -17.34 9.58 -11.27
C GLU A 348 -15.84 9.53 -11.57
N GLY A 349 -15.44 8.84 -12.64
CA GLY A 349 -14.04 8.68 -13.03
C GLY A 349 -13.79 7.43 -13.88
N PHE A 350 -12.51 7.16 -14.20
CA PHE A 350 -12.06 5.94 -14.87
C PHE A 350 -11.42 4.99 -13.84
N ALA A 351 -11.73 3.69 -13.95
CA ALA A 351 -11.16 2.69 -13.05
C ALA A 351 -9.67 2.42 -13.36
N ASN A 352 -9.27 2.60 -14.62
CA ASN A 352 -7.88 2.60 -15.04
C ASN A 352 -7.50 3.97 -15.65
N PRO A 353 -7.08 4.94 -14.82
CA PRO A 353 -6.65 6.26 -15.25
C PRO A 353 -5.16 6.32 -15.69
N SER A 354 -4.45 5.18 -15.72
CA SER A 354 -3.01 5.18 -16.05
C SER A 354 -2.78 5.75 -17.45
N ARG A 355 -1.87 6.70 -17.60
CA ARG A 355 -1.40 7.20 -18.91
C ARG A 355 -0.37 6.28 -19.56
N LYS A 356 0.05 5.22 -18.87
CA LYS A 356 0.96 4.18 -19.38
C LYS A 356 0.18 2.88 -19.54
N SER A 357 0.26 2.27 -20.72
CA SER A 357 -0.33 0.95 -20.95
C SER A 357 0.53 -0.12 -20.28
N GLN A 358 -0.09 -1.08 -19.61
CA GLN A 358 0.62 -2.24 -19.04
C GLN A 358 0.77 -3.38 -20.06
N SER A 359 0.01 -3.35 -21.16
CA SER A 359 0.11 -4.31 -22.25
C SER A 359 0.24 -3.61 -23.60
N SER A 360 0.99 -4.20 -24.52
CA SER A 360 1.21 -3.69 -25.88
C SER A 360 0.03 -3.97 -26.84
N ASP A 361 -1.14 -4.33 -26.31
CA ASP A 361 -2.34 -4.66 -27.09
C ASP A 361 -3.25 -3.44 -27.29
N TYR A 362 -3.95 -3.39 -28.43
CA TYR A 362 -5.02 -2.40 -28.67
C TYR A 362 -6.11 -2.44 -27.59
N LYS A 363 -6.38 -3.61 -26.99
CA LYS A 363 -7.28 -3.74 -25.84
C LYS A 363 -6.78 -2.93 -24.64
N GLY A 364 -5.48 -3.01 -24.32
CA GLY A 364 -4.87 -2.26 -23.22
C GLY A 364 -4.91 -0.75 -23.44
N LEU A 365 -4.80 -0.32 -24.70
CA LEU A 365 -4.85 1.10 -25.08
C LEU A 365 -6.20 1.75 -24.73
N TYR A 366 -7.30 1.11 -25.11
CA TYR A 366 -8.66 1.64 -24.94
C TYR A 366 -9.35 1.21 -23.63
N MET A 367 -8.74 0.34 -22.81
CA MET A 367 -9.33 -0.11 -21.53
C MET A 367 -9.28 0.97 -20.45
N LEU A 368 -10.43 1.61 -20.20
CA LEU A 368 -10.63 2.57 -19.10
C LEU A 368 -11.41 1.96 -17.91
N ASN A 369 -11.98 0.76 -18.11
CA ASN A 369 -12.66 -0.02 -17.08
C ASN A 369 -11.67 -0.82 -16.22
N ASP A 370 -12.16 -1.39 -15.12
CA ASP A 370 -11.37 -2.28 -14.25
C ASP A 370 -10.85 -3.47 -15.09
N PRO A 371 -9.54 -3.75 -15.11
CA PRO A 371 -8.95 -4.88 -15.85
C PRO A 371 -9.61 -6.23 -15.54
N ALA A 372 -10.14 -6.40 -14.32
CA ALA A 372 -10.79 -7.64 -13.88
C ALA A 372 -12.28 -7.75 -14.30
N ASN A 373 -12.83 -6.76 -15.00
CA ASN A 373 -14.24 -6.77 -15.39
C ASN A 373 -14.50 -7.78 -16.52
N LYS A 374 -15.42 -8.73 -16.31
CA LYS A 374 -15.84 -9.75 -17.29
C LYS A 374 -16.32 -9.18 -18.62
N ILE A 375 -16.77 -7.92 -18.64
CA ILE A 375 -17.18 -7.22 -19.87
C ILE A 375 -15.98 -7.02 -20.82
N ASN A 376 -14.75 -6.92 -20.30
CA ASN A 376 -13.57 -6.70 -21.12
C ASN A 376 -13.21 -7.92 -21.99
N ASP A 377 -13.72 -9.11 -21.66
CA ASP A 377 -13.50 -10.35 -22.41
C ASP A 377 -14.65 -10.65 -23.37
N PHE A 378 -15.67 -9.78 -23.43
CA PHE A 378 -16.77 -9.90 -24.36
C PHE A 378 -16.33 -9.53 -25.78
N ASP A 379 -16.49 -10.46 -26.72
CA ASP A 379 -16.21 -10.24 -28.12
C ASP A 379 -17.36 -9.48 -28.80
N VAL A 380 -17.13 -8.19 -29.04
CA VAL A 380 -18.09 -7.26 -29.65
C VAL A 380 -18.37 -7.60 -31.13
N THR A 381 -17.52 -8.39 -31.80
CA THR A 381 -17.75 -8.81 -33.19
C THR A 381 -18.97 -9.70 -33.36
N THR A 382 -19.44 -10.33 -32.27
CA THR A 382 -20.64 -11.17 -32.25
C THR A 382 -21.95 -10.36 -32.28
N VAL A 383 -21.89 -9.04 -32.11
CA VAL A 383 -23.07 -8.17 -32.02
C VAL A 383 -23.44 -7.57 -33.38
N PRO A 384 -24.73 -7.64 -33.79
CA PRO A 384 -25.20 -7.00 -35.02
C PRO A 384 -24.92 -5.48 -35.09
N ILE A 385 -24.49 -4.99 -36.25
CA ILE A 385 -24.14 -3.58 -36.50
C ILE A 385 -25.24 -2.59 -36.09
N ASN A 386 -26.50 -2.94 -36.31
CA ASN A 386 -27.65 -2.07 -36.00
C ASN A 386 -27.83 -1.88 -34.49
N ILE A 387 -27.44 -2.88 -33.69
CA ILE A 387 -27.50 -2.83 -32.23
C ILE A 387 -26.28 -2.04 -31.71
N MET A 388 -25.11 -2.23 -32.31
CA MET A 388 -23.91 -1.47 -31.97
C MET A 388 -24.08 0.03 -32.21
N SER A 389 -24.62 0.43 -33.36
CA SER A 389 -24.84 1.85 -33.66
C SER A 389 -25.82 2.50 -32.68
N ALA A 390 -26.92 1.81 -32.34
CA ALA A 390 -27.87 2.29 -31.34
C ALA A 390 -27.25 2.38 -29.93
N MET A 391 -26.38 1.44 -29.56
CA MET A 391 -25.64 1.47 -28.29
C MET A 391 -24.65 2.65 -28.24
N VAL A 392 -23.90 2.90 -29.32
CA VAL A 392 -22.95 4.01 -29.40
C VAL A 392 -23.67 5.35 -29.32
N VAL A 393 -24.79 5.52 -30.03
CA VAL A 393 -25.58 6.76 -29.96
C VAL A 393 -26.11 7.00 -28.56
N LYS A 394 -26.69 5.98 -27.90
CA LYS A 394 -27.15 6.09 -26.50
C LYS A 394 -26.01 6.35 -25.52
N ALA A 395 -24.82 5.81 -25.76
CA ALA A 395 -23.66 6.08 -24.93
C ALA A 395 -23.19 7.54 -25.09
N LEU A 396 -23.13 8.04 -26.32
CA LEU A 396 -22.77 9.43 -26.62
C LEU A 396 -23.79 10.44 -26.06
N GLU A 397 -25.08 10.11 -26.06
CA GLU A 397 -26.12 10.96 -25.43
C GLU A 397 -25.98 11.04 -23.89
N LYS A 398 -25.40 10.02 -23.26
CA LYS A 398 -25.30 9.92 -21.80
C LYS A 398 -23.98 10.47 -21.23
N VAL A 399 -22.93 10.54 -22.04
CA VAL A 399 -21.58 10.95 -21.64
C VAL A 399 -21.44 12.47 -21.71
N SER A 400 -20.82 13.08 -20.70
CA SER A 400 -20.51 14.52 -20.75
C SER A 400 -19.27 14.79 -21.62
N ALA A 401 -19.23 15.95 -22.28
CA ALA A 401 -18.12 16.34 -23.14
C ALA A 401 -16.76 16.35 -22.40
N SER A 402 -16.75 16.74 -21.11
CA SER A 402 -15.55 16.75 -20.27
C SER A 402 -15.02 15.36 -19.92
N GLN A 403 -15.91 14.38 -19.73
CA GLN A 403 -15.50 12.99 -19.51
C GLN A 403 -14.91 12.40 -20.78
N LEU A 404 -15.52 12.67 -21.94
CA LEU A 404 -15.02 12.19 -23.22
C LEU A 404 -13.65 12.77 -23.57
N SER A 405 -13.43 14.08 -23.35
CA SER A 405 -12.12 14.70 -23.59
C SER A 405 -11.04 14.09 -22.71
N THR A 406 -11.33 13.90 -21.43
CA THR A 406 -10.38 13.29 -20.47
C THR A 406 -10.06 11.83 -20.85
N ALA A 407 -11.05 11.06 -21.29
CA ALA A 407 -10.85 9.70 -21.81
C ALA A 407 -9.90 9.69 -23.01
N LEU A 408 -10.12 10.60 -23.97
CA LEU A 408 -9.29 10.72 -25.17
C LEU A 408 -7.88 11.20 -24.84
N ASP A 409 -7.70 12.06 -23.84
CA ASP A 409 -6.38 12.50 -23.36
C ASP A 409 -5.59 11.34 -22.72
N ILE A 410 -6.26 10.46 -21.97
CA ILE A 410 -5.63 9.26 -21.40
C ILE A 410 -5.21 8.31 -22.52
N ILE A 411 -6.08 8.07 -23.50
CA ILE A 411 -5.81 7.18 -24.63
C ILE A 411 -4.69 7.75 -25.50
N SER A 412 -4.71 9.05 -25.78
CA SER A 412 -3.68 9.71 -26.58
C SER A 412 -2.32 9.67 -25.88
N ALA A 413 -2.27 9.91 -24.56
CA ALA A 413 -1.05 9.78 -23.76
C ALA A 413 -0.50 8.35 -23.74
N ARG A 414 -1.37 7.33 -23.68
CA ARG A 414 -0.95 5.92 -23.81
C ARG A 414 -0.39 5.63 -25.20
N TYR A 415 -1.04 6.17 -26.23
CA TYR A 415 -0.61 5.99 -27.61
C TYR A 415 0.74 6.65 -27.87
N THR A 416 0.95 7.89 -27.42
CA THR A 416 2.25 8.58 -27.56
C THR A 416 3.34 7.83 -26.81
N HIS A 417 3.06 7.31 -25.60
CA HIS A 417 4.02 6.49 -24.87
C HIS A 417 4.38 5.19 -25.61
N ALA A 418 3.39 4.48 -26.16
CA ALA A 418 3.63 3.27 -26.95
C ALA A 418 4.43 3.58 -28.23
N LEU A 419 4.25 4.76 -28.80
CA LEU A 419 4.94 5.20 -30.01
C LEU A 419 6.39 5.63 -29.73
N GLU A 420 6.63 6.31 -28.60
CA GLU A 420 7.98 6.60 -28.08
C GLU A 420 8.75 5.32 -27.74
N GLU A 421 8.07 4.32 -27.16
CA GLU A 421 8.63 3.00 -26.88
C GLU A 421 8.95 2.22 -28.17
N ALA A 422 8.10 2.34 -29.21
CA ALA A 422 8.37 1.74 -30.52
C ALA A 422 9.52 2.43 -31.28
N GLN A 423 9.58 3.77 -31.25
CA GLN A 423 10.63 4.55 -31.91
C GLN A 423 12.02 4.36 -31.26
N SER A 424 12.07 4.13 -29.95
CA SER A 424 13.31 3.78 -29.25
C SER A 424 13.76 2.33 -29.51
N ALA A 425 12.86 1.44 -29.96
CA ALA A 425 13.18 0.06 -30.33
C ALA A 425 13.73 -0.11 -31.76
N GLU A 426 13.29 0.70 -32.74
CA GLU A 426 13.74 0.63 -34.14
C GLU A 426 15.27 0.81 -34.38
N PRO A 427 15.99 1.75 -33.72
CA PRO A 427 17.43 1.88 -33.91
C PRO A 427 18.24 0.70 -33.33
N MET A 428 17.67 -0.11 -32.42
CA MET A 428 18.34 -1.30 -31.88
C MET A 428 18.32 -2.49 -32.86
N LEU A 429 17.24 -2.68 -33.62
CA LEU A 429 17.15 -3.75 -34.63
C LEU A 429 18.09 -3.52 -35.83
N LYS A 430 18.30 -2.25 -36.22
CA LYS A 430 19.32 -1.90 -37.23
C LYS A 430 20.73 -2.14 -36.71
N ARG A 431 21.07 -1.69 -35.49
CA ARG A 431 22.40 -1.94 -34.89
C ARG A 431 22.69 -3.42 -34.65
N ALA A 432 21.71 -4.22 -34.25
CA ALA A 432 21.85 -5.66 -34.07
C ALA A 432 22.08 -6.39 -35.40
N ARG A 433 21.46 -5.94 -36.52
CA ARG A 433 21.78 -6.48 -37.85
C ARG A 433 23.18 -6.09 -38.32
N THR A 434 23.65 -4.88 -38.03
CA THR A 434 24.99 -4.42 -38.45
C THR A 434 26.12 -5.03 -37.60
N GLN A 435 25.86 -5.40 -36.34
CA GLN A 435 26.84 -6.04 -35.45
C GLN A 435 27.09 -7.52 -35.76
N VAL A 436 26.21 -8.20 -36.51
CA VAL A 436 26.44 -9.61 -36.93
C VAL A 436 27.30 -9.69 -38.19
N GLU A 437 27.42 -8.61 -38.98
CA GLU A 437 28.21 -8.58 -40.21
C GLU A 437 29.65 -8.06 -40.03
N ASN A 438 29.98 -7.45 -38.90
CA ASN A 438 31.32 -6.88 -38.64
C ASN A 438 31.85 -7.35 -37.27
N ASP A 439 32.18 -8.64 -37.15
CA ASP A 439 33.00 -9.17 -36.05
C ASP A 439 34.43 -9.39 -36.56
N ASP A 440 35.10 -8.31 -36.95
CA ASP A 440 36.55 -8.28 -37.16
C ASP A 440 37.07 -6.89 -36.78
N GLY A 441 37.58 -6.77 -35.55
CA GLY A 441 38.64 -5.83 -35.21
C GLY A 441 38.26 -4.44 -34.66
N GLU A 442 38.86 -4.17 -33.50
CA GLU A 442 39.19 -2.86 -32.91
C GLU A 442 38.14 -2.17 -32.00
N ASP A 443 38.44 -2.33 -30.71
CA ASP A 443 37.81 -1.77 -29.52
C ASP A 443 37.99 -0.24 -29.49
N ASN A 444 36.99 0.50 -29.98
CA ASN A 444 36.90 1.96 -29.84
C ASN A 444 35.76 2.31 -28.87
N ASN A 445 36.12 2.58 -27.61
CA ASN A 445 35.23 3.09 -26.59
C ASN A 445 34.90 4.57 -26.84
N ASP A 446 33.87 4.83 -27.64
CA ASP A 446 33.29 6.18 -27.76
C ASP A 446 32.07 6.29 -26.82
N TYR A 447 32.25 7.02 -25.71
CA TYR A 447 31.23 7.23 -24.69
C TYR A 447 30.24 8.30 -25.15
N ASN A 448 29.00 7.89 -25.48
CA ASN A 448 27.92 8.79 -25.84
C ASN A 448 27.07 9.16 -24.60
N PRO A 449 27.07 10.43 -24.14
CA PRO A 449 26.39 10.85 -22.91
C PRO A 449 24.85 10.94 -23.03
N ASP A 450 24.28 10.76 -24.23
CA ASP A 450 22.82 10.82 -24.45
C ASP A 450 22.12 9.45 -24.47
N ALA A 451 22.86 8.35 -24.24
CA ALA A 451 22.27 7.02 -24.14
C ALA A 451 21.57 6.86 -22.77
N VAL A 452 20.24 7.02 -22.74
CA VAL A 452 19.39 6.67 -21.60
C VAL A 452 19.70 5.24 -21.17
N TYR A 453 20.30 5.09 -19.99
CA TYR A 453 20.66 3.81 -19.42
C TYR A 453 19.39 3.01 -19.09
N THR A 454 19.01 2.11 -19.99
CA THR A 454 17.99 1.09 -19.74
C THR A 454 18.68 -0.25 -19.49
N LEU A 455 18.33 -0.88 -18.38
CA LEU A 455 18.84 -2.20 -18.02
C LEU A 455 18.52 -3.17 -19.17
N PRO A 456 19.50 -3.95 -19.65
CA PRO A 456 19.22 -4.98 -20.64
C PRO A 456 18.18 -5.95 -20.06
N PRO A 457 17.27 -6.49 -20.89
CA PRO A 457 16.33 -7.50 -20.43
C PRO A 457 17.12 -8.62 -19.73
N PRO A 458 16.63 -9.12 -18.58
CA PRO A 458 17.40 -10.06 -17.76
C PRO A 458 17.83 -11.24 -18.61
N LYS A 459 19.13 -11.55 -18.59
CA LYS A 459 19.69 -12.73 -19.28
C LYS A 459 18.87 -13.95 -18.84
N GLN A 460 18.31 -14.68 -19.79
CA GLN A 460 17.59 -15.91 -19.49
C GLN A 460 18.57 -16.90 -18.85
N VAL A 461 18.32 -17.19 -17.58
CA VAL A 461 19.16 -18.06 -16.77
C VAL A 461 19.14 -19.48 -17.38
N SER A 462 20.31 -20.09 -17.51
CA SER A 462 20.43 -21.44 -18.06
C SER A 462 19.70 -22.47 -17.19
N PHE A 463 19.34 -23.63 -17.74
CA PHE A 463 18.64 -24.67 -16.98
C PHE A 463 19.43 -25.13 -15.74
N ASN A 464 20.76 -25.26 -15.86
CA ASN A 464 21.62 -25.65 -14.74
C ASN A 464 21.62 -24.61 -13.62
N GLU A 465 21.72 -23.32 -13.98
CA GLU A 465 21.64 -22.23 -13.00
C GLU A 465 20.25 -22.15 -12.36
N LYS A 466 19.17 -22.33 -13.13
CA LYS A 466 17.79 -22.41 -12.59
C LYS A 466 17.67 -23.54 -11.57
N ARG A 467 18.21 -24.72 -11.87
CA ARG A 467 18.22 -25.88 -10.97
C ARG A 467 18.98 -25.58 -9.67
N ASP A 468 20.15 -24.93 -9.77
CA ASP A 468 20.96 -24.58 -8.60
C ASP A 468 20.28 -23.49 -7.74
N HIS A 469 19.60 -22.54 -8.39
CA HIS A 469 18.76 -21.55 -7.70
C HIS A 469 17.57 -22.21 -6.99
N VAL A 470 16.87 -23.16 -7.62
CA VAL A 470 15.76 -23.90 -6.96
C VAL A 470 16.28 -24.64 -5.73
N LYS A 471 17.44 -25.32 -5.80
CA LYS A 471 18.07 -25.96 -4.64
C LYS A 471 18.39 -24.95 -3.53
N LEU A 472 18.94 -23.79 -3.90
CA LEU A 472 19.27 -22.72 -2.94
C LEU A 472 18.03 -22.15 -2.27
N ILE A 473 16.97 -21.89 -3.05
CA ILE A 473 15.68 -21.39 -2.56
C ILE A 473 15.09 -22.38 -1.57
N THR A 474 15.01 -23.66 -1.93
CA THR A 474 14.53 -24.73 -1.05
C THR A 474 15.33 -24.78 0.25
N LYS A 475 16.67 -24.75 0.18
CA LYS A 475 17.54 -24.72 1.37
C LYS A 475 17.28 -23.50 2.25
N ASN A 476 17.02 -22.34 1.65
CA ASN A 476 16.72 -21.11 2.39
C ASN A 476 15.36 -21.18 3.10
N PHE A 477 14.33 -21.78 2.48
CA PHE A 477 13.05 -22.03 3.15
C PHE A 477 13.21 -22.91 4.39
N PHE A 478 13.97 -24.00 4.30
CA PHE A 478 14.24 -24.86 5.46
C PHE A 478 15.10 -24.18 6.53
N LYS A 479 16.06 -23.32 6.15
CA LYS A 479 16.81 -22.48 7.12
C LYS A 479 15.93 -21.46 7.84
N LEU A 480 15.00 -20.84 7.13
CA LEU A 480 14.02 -19.92 7.71
C LEU A 480 13.12 -20.64 8.72
N ALA A 481 12.73 -21.89 8.43
CA ALA A 481 11.97 -22.74 9.35
C ALA A 481 12.73 -23.03 10.66
N ALA A 482 14.06 -23.05 10.64
CA ALA A 482 14.89 -23.29 11.82
C ALA A 482 15.09 -22.04 12.70
N ASN A 483 14.99 -20.82 12.14
CA ASN A 483 15.54 -19.61 12.77
C ASN A 483 14.52 -18.65 13.42
N GLN A 484 13.19 -18.83 13.34
CA GLN A 484 12.27 -17.87 13.99
C GLN A 484 11.02 -18.50 14.60
N GLY A 485 10.81 -18.18 15.88
CA GLY A 485 9.50 -18.00 16.49
C GLY A 485 9.25 -16.51 16.69
N VAL A 486 8.32 -15.94 15.93
CA VAL A 486 7.49 -14.77 16.31
C VAL A 486 6.18 -14.89 15.53
N ASP A 487 5.08 -15.13 16.23
CA ASP A 487 3.73 -15.04 15.67
C ASP A 487 3.43 -13.54 15.42
N VAL A 488 3.50 -13.09 14.18
CA VAL A 488 3.10 -11.72 13.81
C VAL A 488 1.59 -11.72 13.58
N GLY A 489 0.83 -11.52 14.66
CA GLY A 489 -0.61 -11.33 14.60
C GLY A 489 -0.98 -9.88 14.26
N VAL A 490 -1.69 -9.67 13.15
CA VAL A 490 -2.43 -8.43 12.84
C VAL A 490 -3.91 -8.79 12.64
N PRO A 491 -4.89 -7.98 13.10
CA PRO A 491 -6.31 -8.35 13.11
C PRO A 491 -6.91 -8.44 11.69
N THR A 492 -7.79 -9.41 11.47
CA THR A 492 -8.46 -9.71 10.19
C THR A 492 -9.77 -8.97 9.96
N THR A 493 -10.01 -8.59 8.70
CA THR A 493 -11.32 -8.46 8.07
C THR A 493 -11.79 -9.81 7.48
N PRO A 494 -13.09 -10.16 7.55
CA PRO A 494 -13.64 -11.32 6.87
C PRO A 494 -14.19 -10.94 5.48
N ALA A 495 -13.44 -11.22 4.41
CA ALA A 495 -13.98 -11.25 3.06
C ALA A 495 -14.25 -12.72 2.68
N GLU A 496 -15.53 -13.10 2.69
CA GLU A 496 -16.03 -14.38 2.19
C GLU A 496 -16.36 -14.25 0.70
N THR A 497 -15.46 -14.79 -0.14
CA THR A 497 -15.84 -15.49 -1.36
C THR A 497 -15.01 -16.77 -1.37
N GLU A 498 -15.67 -17.93 -1.40
CA GLU A 498 -15.02 -19.24 -1.22
C GLU A 498 -13.92 -19.54 -2.27
N LEU A 499 -13.96 -18.88 -3.43
CA LEU A 499 -12.92 -18.96 -4.46
C LEU A 499 -11.64 -18.16 -4.15
N ASN A 500 -11.70 -17.14 -3.29
CA ASN A 500 -10.57 -16.28 -2.92
C ASN A 500 -10.06 -16.58 -1.51
N ARG A 501 -10.14 -17.84 -1.06
CA ARG A 501 -9.54 -18.24 0.21
C ARG A 501 -8.02 -18.12 0.12
N ILE A 502 -7.48 -16.99 0.58
CA ILE A 502 -6.06 -16.82 0.85
C ILE A 502 -5.65 -17.94 1.81
N ALA A 503 -4.80 -18.85 1.36
CA ALA A 503 -4.45 -20.03 2.14
C ALA A 503 -3.58 -19.73 3.36
N ILE A 504 -2.90 -18.58 3.34
CA ILE A 504 -2.10 -18.09 4.46
C ILE A 504 -2.66 -16.72 4.83
N LYS A 505 -3.64 -16.71 5.76
CA LYS A 505 -4.09 -15.46 6.39
C LYS A 505 -3.10 -14.94 7.43
N TYR A 506 -2.32 -15.84 8.02
CA TYR A 506 -1.30 -15.57 9.03
C TYR A 506 -0.08 -16.46 8.80
N TRP A 507 1.11 -15.92 9.05
CA TRP A 507 2.34 -16.70 8.98
C TRP A 507 2.47 -17.58 10.24
N LYS A 508 2.20 -18.88 10.09
CA LYS A 508 2.40 -19.89 11.13
C LYS A 508 3.74 -20.60 10.94
N LYS A 509 4.17 -21.32 11.97
CA LYS A 509 5.41 -22.13 11.97
C LYS A 509 5.56 -23.06 10.75
N ASP A 510 4.45 -23.53 10.18
CA ASP A 510 4.43 -24.46 9.03
C ASP A 510 3.93 -23.82 7.72
N SER A 511 3.70 -22.50 7.70
CA SER A 511 3.20 -21.79 6.50
C SER A 511 4.17 -21.82 5.32
N TRP A 512 5.48 -21.90 5.58
CA TRP A 512 6.49 -22.05 4.54
C TRP A 512 6.35 -23.37 3.78
N LEU A 513 5.87 -24.44 4.44
CA LEU A 513 5.67 -25.72 3.78
C LEU A 513 4.48 -25.65 2.82
N VAL A 514 3.41 -24.95 3.19
CA VAL A 514 2.26 -24.72 2.29
C VAL A 514 2.68 -23.97 1.02
N LEU A 515 3.65 -23.05 1.12
CA LEU A 515 4.22 -22.38 -0.05
C LEU A 515 5.04 -23.33 -0.91
N LEU A 516 5.91 -24.16 -0.31
CA LEU A 516 6.69 -25.14 -1.04
C LEU A 516 5.81 -26.17 -1.74
N THR A 517 4.81 -26.71 -1.05
CA THR A 517 3.89 -27.71 -1.63
C THR A 517 3.11 -27.10 -2.78
N ARG A 518 2.57 -25.87 -2.65
CA ARG A 518 1.84 -25.20 -3.74
C ARG A 518 2.73 -24.76 -4.90
N MET A 519 3.96 -24.37 -4.62
CA MET A 519 4.94 -24.07 -5.66
C MET A 519 5.18 -25.31 -6.52
N VAL A 520 5.35 -26.48 -5.90
CA VAL A 520 5.55 -27.75 -6.60
C VAL A 520 4.28 -28.24 -7.31
N THR A 521 3.13 -28.19 -6.63
CA THR A 521 1.88 -28.77 -7.14
C THR A 521 1.14 -27.86 -8.11
N ARG A 522 1.37 -26.55 -8.10
CA ARG A 522 0.67 -25.58 -8.98
C ARG A 522 1.63 -24.70 -9.78
N GLY A 523 2.70 -24.21 -9.16
CA GLY A 523 3.63 -23.26 -9.79
C GLY A 523 4.63 -23.88 -10.76
N MET A 524 5.03 -25.12 -10.53
CA MET A 524 6.02 -25.87 -11.33
C MET A 524 5.36 -26.97 -12.16
N ARG A 525 4.08 -26.82 -12.51
CA ARG A 525 3.39 -27.74 -13.43
C ARG A 525 3.50 -27.26 -14.87
N CYS A 526 3.76 -28.21 -15.77
CA CYS A 526 3.75 -27.98 -17.21
C CYS A 526 2.53 -28.63 -17.86
N ALA A 527 1.88 -27.90 -18.78
CA ALA A 527 0.72 -28.40 -19.54
C ALA A 527 1.12 -29.46 -20.58
N ASP A 528 2.37 -29.45 -21.05
CA ASP A 528 2.90 -30.38 -22.04
C ASP A 528 4.07 -31.17 -21.46
N VAL A 529 3.74 -32.25 -20.75
CA VAL A 529 4.68 -33.12 -20.03
C VAL A 529 5.68 -33.81 -20.99
N GLY A 530 5.35 -33.91 -22.29
CA GLY A 530 6.21 -34.52 -23.30
C GLY A 530 7.25 -33.58 -23.92
N SER A 531 7.16 -32.27 -23.66
CA SER A 531 8.11 -31.28 -24.17
C SER A 531 9.43 -31.28 -23.37
N GLU A 532 10.56 -30.92 -24.00
CA GLU A 532 11.84 -30.81 -23.30
C GLU A 532 11.78 -29.87 -22.08
N ASP A 533 10.99 -28.80 -22.18
CA ASP A 533 10.79 -27.84 -21.08
C ASP A 533 9.87 -28.39 -19.99
N GLY A 534 8.90 -29.25 -20.34
CA GLY A 534 8.06 -29.97 -19.40
C GLY A 534 8.86 -30.95 -18.54
N VAL A 535 9.75 -31.73 -19.16
CA VAL A 535 10.64 -32.67 -18.46
C VAL A 535 11.57 -31.94 -17.50
N LYS A 536 12.23 -30.87 -17.98
CA LYS A 536 13.10 -29.99 -17.17
C LYS A 536 12.36 -29.39 -15.96
N THR A 537 11.11 -28.98 -16.14
CA THR A 537 10.30 -28.41 -15.07
C THR A 537 9.89 -29.47 -14.04
N GLN A 538 9.54 -30.67 -14.49
CA GLN A 538 9.22 -31.80 -13.61
C GLN A 538 10.44 -32.23 -12.78
N GLU A 539 11.64 -32.27 -13.36
CA GLU A 539 12.88 -32.54 -12.63
C GLU A 539 13.12 -31.53 -11.49
N MET A 540 12.87 -30.23 -11.74
CA MET A 540 12.97 -29.21 -10.70
C MET A 540 11.94 -29.40 -9.60
N ALA A 541 10.70 -29.74 -9.96
CA ALA A 541 9.64 -30.02 -9.00
C ALA A 541 9.99 -31.24 -8.12
N ASP A 542 10.55 -32.29 -8.72
CA ASP A 542 10.95 -33.52 -8.02
C ASP A 542 12.11 -33.30 -7.04
N ILE A 543 13.03 -32.38 -7.32
CA ILE A 543 14.08 -31.96 -6.37
C ILE A 543 13.45 -31.39 -5.09
N VAL A 544 12.41 -30.56 -5.23
CA VAL A 544 11.72 -29.98 -4.07
C VAL A 544 10.92 -31.05 -3.32
N ARG A 545 10.24 -31.96 -4.03
CA ARG A 545 9.52 -33.11 -3.42
C ARG A 545 10.46 -34.04 -2.65
N SER A 546 11.63 -34.35 -3.19
CA SER A 546 12.68 -35.09 -2.49
C SER A 546 13.12 -34.36 -1.22
N SER A 547 13.31 -33.04 -1.28
CA SER A 547 13.69 -32.25 -0.11
C SER A 547 12.60 -32.24 0.97
N ILE A 548 11.31 -32.23 0.58
CA ILE A 548 10.18 -32.34 1.52
C ILE A 548 10.15 -33.72 2.17
N LEU A 549 10.41 -34.79 1.40
CA LEU A 549 10.51 -36.15 1.91
C LEU A 549 11.67 -36.29 2.90
N ASP A 550 12.87 -35.80 2.57
CA ASP A 550 14.04 -35.84 3.46
C ASP A 550 13.76 -35.11 4.78
N TYR A 551 13.13 -33.94 4.69
CA TYR A 551 12.69 -33.20 5.88
C TYR A 551 11.66 -33.98 6.71
N PHE A 552 10.76 -34.74 6.09
CA PHE A 552 9.87 -35.61 6.87
C PHE A 552 10.63 -36.72 7.61
N LEU A 553 11.59 -37.36 6.95
CA LEU A 553 12.33 -38.50 7.49
C LEU A 553 13.19 -38.16 8.71
N GLU A 554 13.69 -36.91 8.80
CA GLU A 554 14.39 -36.43 9.99
C GLU A 554 13.56 -36.51 11.29
N ASN A 555 12.22 -36.38 11.23
CA ASN A 555 11.37 -36.48 12.41
C ASN A 555 9.93 -36.89 12.06
N ILE A 556 9.75 -38.19 11.83
CA ILE A 556 8.48 -38.78 11.38
C ILE A 556 7.34 -38.46 12.38
N HIS A 557 7.54 -38.68 13.69
CA HIS A 557 6.46 -38.51 14.68
C HIS A 557 5.89 -37.09 14.77
N LYS A 558 6.75 -36.06 14.70
CA LYS A 558 6.27 -34.66 14.78
C LYS A 558 5.76 -34.14 13.44
N ARG A 559 6.15 -34.76 12.31
CA ARG A 559 5.92 -34.24 10.95
C ARG A 559 4.88 -35.03 10.15
N VAL A 560 4.22 -36.04 10.72
CA VAL A 560 3.16 -36.83 10.02
C VAL A 560 2.03 -35.95 9.49
N SER A 561 1.54 -34.98 10.27
CA SER A 561 0.47 -34.08 9.81
C SER A 561 0.86 -33.31 8.55
N LEU A 562 2.12 -32.90 8.46
CA LEU A 562 2.64 -32.11 7.35
C LEU A 562 2.68 -32.91 6.05
N VAL A 563 3.05 -34.19 6.13
CA VAL A 563 3.08 -35.07 4.96
C VAL A 563 1.67 -35.42 4.49
N ILE A 564 0.73 -35.62 5.42
CA ILE A 564 -0.68 -35.81 5.07
C ILE A 564 -1.21 -34.59 4.31
N ASP A 565 -0.92 -33.37 4.79
CA ASP A 565 -1.36 -32.13 4.13
C ASP A 565 -0.72 -31.98 2.73
N TRP A 566 0.58 -32.29 2.60
CA TRP A 566 1.26 -32.29 1.31
C TRP A 566 0.63 -33.29 0.32
N LEU A 567 0.44 -34.54 0.74
CA LEU A 567 -0.12 -35.60 -0.11
C LEU A 567 -1.58 -35.32 -0.49
N ASN A 568 -2.35 -34.70 0.40
CA ASN A 568 -3.70 -34.22 0.09
C ASN A 568 -3.71 -33.13 -0.99
N GLU A 569 -2.81 -32.15 -0.89
CA GLU A 569 -2.68 -31.10 -1.92
C GLU A 569 -2.16 -31.66 -3.25
N GLU A 570 -1.23 -32.63 -3.23
CA GLU A 570 -0.72 -33.30 -4.43
C GLU A 570 -1.84 -34.07 -5.13
N TRP A 571 -2.64 -34.86 -4.38
CA TRP A 571 -3.80 -35.56 -4.92
C TRP A 571 -4.84 -34.59 -5.49
N TYR A 572 -5.19 -33.54 -4.74
CA TYR A 572 -6.19 -32.57 -5.16
C TYR A 572 -5.77 -31.84 -6.45
N SER A 573 -4.52 -31.38 -6.51
CA SER A 573 -3.97 -30.75 -7.72
C SER A 573 -3.99 -31.74 -8.87
N GLU A 574 -3.58 -32.99 -8.65
CA GLU A 574 -3.58 -34.03 -9.67
C GLU A 574 -4.97 -34.28 -10.26
N GLN A 575 -6.00 -34.40 -9.43
CA GLN A 575 -7.38 -34.61 -9.89
C GLN A 575 -7.91 -33.45 -10.73
N LEU A 576 -7.68 -32.20 -10.29
CA LEU A 576 -8.10 -31.02 -11.04
C LEU A 576 -7.43 -30.96 -12.42
N PHE A 577 -6.15 -31.28 -12.49
CA PHE A 577 -5.40 -31.16 -13.73
C PHE A 577 -5.68 -32.33 -14.68
N ASN A 578 -5.77 -33.56 -14.16
CA ASN A 578 -6.09 -34.73 -14.97
C ASN A 578 -7.51 -34.67 -15.58
N ALA A 579 -8.40 -33.81 -15.06
CA ALA A 579 -9.70 -33.55 -15.68
C ALA A 579 -9.58 -32.83 -17.04
N ASP A 580 -8.57 -31.97 -17.20
CA ASP A 580 -8.38 -31.12 -18.39
C ASP A 580 -7.14 -31.52 -19.24
N ALA A 581 -6.27 -32.39 -18.73
CA ALA A 581 -5.01 -32.76 -19.36
C ALA A 581 -5.12 -33.89 -20.39
N LYS A 582 -4.40 -33.76 -21.51
CA LYS A 582 -4.30 -34.78 -22.57
C LYS A 582 -3.56 -36.05 -22.13
N THR A 583 -2.65 -35.93 -21.17
CA THR A 583 -1.86 -37.04 -20.61
C THR A 583 -1.96 -37.02 -19.09
N PRO A 584 -2.64 -37.99 -18.45
CA PRO A 584 -2.77 -38.01 -17.00
C PRO A 584 -1.41 -38.28 -16.35
N THR A 585 -1.04 -37.44 -15.38
CA THR A 585 0.15 -37.62 -14.55
C THR A 585 -0.19 -38.43 -13.30
N ASN A 586 0.75 -39.24 -12.82
CA ASN A 586 0.59 -40.10 -11.64
C ASN A 586 1.61 -39.77 -10.54
N ASN A 587 1.71 -38.48 -10.22
CA ASN A 587 2.71 -37.96 -9.29
C ASN A 587 2.34 -38.36 -7.86
N TYR A 588 1.06 -38.28 -7.51
CA TYR A 588 0.54 -38.68 -6.22
C TYR A 588 0.98 -40.11 -5.88
N ASN A 589 0.64 -41.12 -6.70
CA ASN A 589 0.96 -42.52 -6.37
C ASN A 589 2.47 -42.79 -6.28
N THR A 590 3.27 -42.08 -7.07
CA THR A 590 4.74 -42.19 -7.03
C THR A 590 5.28 -41.70 -5.69
N TRP A 591 4.83 -40.53 -5.23
CA TRP A 591 5.34 -39.90 -4.00
C TRP A 591 4.70 -40.46 -2.73
N SER A 592 3.40 -40.76 -2.72
CA SER A 592 2.76 -41.47 -1.61
C SER A 592 3.32 -42.88 -1.46
N GLY A 593 3.66 -43.55 -2.57
CA GLY A 593 4.36 -44.82 -2.57
C GLY A 593 5.74 -44.74 -1.90
N LYS A 594 6.56 -43.73 -2.26
CA LYS A 594 7.87 -43.49 -1.65
C LYS A 594 7.78 -43.13 -0.16
N VAL A 595 6.79 -42.32 0.21
CA VAL A 595 6.51 -41.98 1.61
C VAL A 595 6.19 -43.24 2.40
N LEU A 596 5.32 -44.13 1.89
CA LEU A 596 5.02 -45.39 2.57
C LEU A 596 6.25 -46.28 2.71
N ASP A 597 7.05 -46.47 1.65
CA ASP A 597 8.27 -47.30 1.73
C ASP A 597 9.25 -46.79 2.78
N ALA A 598 9.40 -45.47 2.85
CA ALA A 598 10.27 -44.85 3.84
C ALA A 598 9.71 -45.03 5.26
N VAL A 599 8.40 -44.79 5.49
CA VAL A 599 7.78 -45.01 6.80
C VAL A 599 7.85 -46.48 7.22
N ILE A 600 7.60 -47.42 6.32
CA ILE A 600 7.73 -48.87 6.58
C ILE A 600 9.15 -49.22 7.06
N SER A 601 10.17 -48.55 6.51
CA SER A 601 11.58 -48.78 6.87
C SER A 601 11.93 -48.25 8.27
N PHE A 602 11.26 -47.20 8.74
CA PHE A 602 11.55 -46.52 10.02
C PHE A 602 10.55 -46.80 11.15
N ILE A 603 9.47 -47.53 10.88
CA ILE A 603 8.40 -47.74 11.87
C ILE A 603 8.83 -48.67 13.01
N GLU A 604 8.64 -48.22 14.25
CA GLU A 604 8.85 -49.01 15.46
C GLU A 604 7.54 -49.69 15.94
N PRO A 605 7.60 -50.78 16.72
CA PRO A 605 6.41 -51.45 17.28
C PRO A 605 5.48 -50.54 18.13
N THR A 606 5.99 -49.42 18.62
CA THR A 606 5.25 -48.42 19.40
C THR A 606 4.43 -47.45 18.54
N ASP A 607 4.70 -47.35 17.24
CA ASP A 607 4.14 -46.33 16.33
C ASP A 607 2.83 -46.71 15.66
N ARG A 608 2.10 -47.63 16.27
CA ARG A 608 0.81 -48.12 15.80
C ARG A 608 -0.17 -47.00 15.42
N ASN A 609 -0.33 -46.01 16.30
CA ASN A 609 -1.29 -44.92 16.08
C ASN A 609 -0.84 -43.98 14.95
N LEU A 610 0.47 -43.83 14.76
CA LEU A 610 1.05 -42.98 13.73
C LEU A 610 0.78 -43.57 12.34
N PHE A 611 1.04 -44.87 12.18
CA PHE A 611 0.88 -45.54 10.90
C PHE A 611 -0.59 -45.71 10.51
N ILE A 612 -1.45 -46.06 11.47
CA ILE A 612 -2.90 -46.11 11.22
C ILE A 612 -3.43 -44.71 10.83
N ARG A 613 -2.97 -43.64 11.50
CA ARG A 613 -3.35 -42.27 11.13
C ARG A 613 -2.88 -41.90 9.73
N LEU A 614 -1.63 -42.21 9.39
CA LEU A 614 -1.09 -41.92 8.06
C LEU A 614 -1.91 -42.63 6.98
N ILE A 615 -2.10 -43.94 7.09
CA ILE A 615 -2.87 -44.72 6.11
C ILE A 615 -4.33 -44.28 6.06
N SER A 616 -4.93 -43.99 7.21
CA SER A 616 -6.28 -43.44 7.28
C SER A 616 -6.38 -42.17 6.47
N ASP A 617 -5.61 -41.14 6.82
CA ASP A 617 -5.85 -39.77 6.36
C ASP A 617 -5.32 -39.49 4.93
N LEU A 618 -4.79 -40.51 4.24
CA LEU A 618 -4.46 -40.42 2.82
C LEU A 618 -5.74 -40.34 1.96
N PRO A 619 -5.75 -39.48 0.92
CA PRO A 619 -6.94 -39.26 0.09
C PRO A 619 -7.31 -40.45 -0.80
N ALA A 620 -6.31 -41.18 -1.34
CA ALA A 620 -6.53 -42.36 -2.15
C ALA A 620 -5.48 -43.44 -1.85
N LEU A 621 -5.93 -44.68 -1.69
CA LEU A 621 -5.07 -45.84 -1.50
C LEU A 621 -5.24 -46.78 -2.68
N THR A 622 -4.23 -46.86 -3.55
CA THR A 622 -4.23 -47.85 -4.64
C THR A 622 -3.80 -49.22 -4.13
N ARG A 623 -4.03 -50.25 -4.96
CA ARG A 623 -3.58 -51.62 -4.70
C ARG A 623 -2.12 -51.67 -4.24
N ASP A 624 -1.22 -50.96 -4.91
CA ASP A 624 0.20 -50.94 -4.58
C ASP A 624 0.49 -50.44 -3.16
N HIS A 625 -0.26 -49.44 -2.69
CA HIS A 625 -0.12 -48.92 -1.32
C HIS A 625 -0.53 -49.98 -0.28
N VAL A 626 -1.61 -50.71 -0.54
CA VAL A 626 -2.10 -51.77 0.35
C VAL A 626 -1.11 -52.94 0.38
N PHE A 627 -0.60 -53.35 -0.78
CA PHE A 627 0.35 -54.47 -0.88
C PHE A 627 1.69 -54.19 -0.21
N LYS A 628 2.11 -52.92 -0.10
CA LYS A 628 3.31 -52.54 0.69
C LYS A 628 3.16 -52.87 2.18
N ILE A 629 1.95 -52.89 2.73
CA ILE A 629 1.67 -53.25 4.14
C ILE A 629 2.03 -54.72 4.41
N LYS A 630 2.05 -55.58 3.38
CA LYS A 630 2.48 -56.99 3.49
C LYS A 630 3.82 -57.13 4.21
N SER A 631 4.78 -56.26 3.89
CA SER A 631 6.11 -56.28 4.51
C SER A 631 6.08 -56.08 6.03
N ILE A 632 5.15 -55.28 6.56
CA ILE A 632 4.96 -55.07 8.01
C ILE A 632 4.28 -56.28 8.64
N CYS A 633 3.33 -56.90 7.94
CA CYS A 633 2.63 -58.09 8.42
C CYS A 633 3.55 -59.30 8.61
N LEU A 634 4.59 -59.42 7.78
CA LEU A 634 5.56 -60.53 7.82
C LEU A 634 6.60 -60.38 8.93
N ASP A 635 6.79 -59.19 9.49
CA ASP A 635 7.75 -58.97 10.57
C ASP A 635 7.13 -59.35 11.94
N PRO A 636 7.68 -60.35 12.68
CA PRO A 636 7.12 -60.79 13.96
C PRO A 636 6.98 -59.68 15.02
N ALA A 637 7.84 -58.66 14.99
CA ALA A 637 7.80 -57.55 15.93
C ALA A 637 6.76 -56.48 15.56
N ARG A 638 6.37 -56.39 14.28
CA ARG A 638 5.52 -55.32 13.72
C ARG A 638 4.20 -55.83 13.11
N SER A 639 4.00 -57.14 13.05
CA SER A 639 2.84 -57.83 12.47
C SER A 639 1.50 -57.29 12.99
N LYS A 640 1.43 -57.03 14.30
CA LYS A 640 0.25 -56.46 14.96
C LYS A 640 -0.15 -55.09 14.39
N ILE A 641 0.81 -54.25 14.01
CA ILE A 641 0.53 -52.94 13.39
C ILE A 641 -0.04 -53.15 11.98
N GLY A 642 0.58 -54.04 11.20
CA GLY A 642 0.14 -54.37 9.84
C GLY A 642 -1.29 -54.88 9.80
N PHE A 643 -1.61 -55.90 10.62
CA PHE A 643 -2.95 -56.47 10.68
C PHE A 643 -4.01 -55.51 11.20
N GLN A 644 -3.70 -54.69 12.20
CA GLN A 644 -4.64 -53.68 12.69
C GLN A 644 -4.88 -52.58 11.66
N SER A 645 -3.87 -52.23 10.86
CA SER A 645 -4.01 -51.27 9.75
C SER A 645 -4.90 -51.84 8.65
N LEU A 646 -4.71 -53.12 8.27
CA LEU A 646 -5.59 -53.80 7.31
C LEU A 646 -7.02 -53.93 7.83
N GLN A 647 -7.20 -54.27 9.11
CA GLN A 647 -8.52 -54.31 9.74
C GLN A 647 -9.20 -52.95 9.70
N PHE A 648 -8.47 -51.87 9.97
CA PHE A 648 -8.98 -50.51 9.90
C PHE A 648 -9.40 -50.13 8.48
N LEU A 649 -8.58 -50.47 7.48
CA LEU A 649 -8.89 -50.22 6.06
C LEU A 649 -10.17 -50.92 5.63
N ILE A 650 -10.35 -52.19 6.00
CA ILE A 650 -11.55 -52.96 5.69
C ILE A 650 -12.81 -52.34 6.32
N MET A 651 -12.70 -51.82 7.55
CA MET A 651 -13.85 -51.32 8.31
C MET A 651 -14.23 -49.87 7.95
N PHE A 652 -13.27 -49.00 7.64
CA PHE A 652 -13.50 -47.55 7.53
C PHE A 652 -13.13 -46.94 6.17
N ARG A 653 -12.57 -47.72 5.22
CA ARG A 653 -12.20 -47.27 3.87
C ARG A 653 -12.73 -48.24 2.80
N PRO A 654 -14.01 -48.12 2.39
CA PRO A 654 -14.64 -49.03 1.42
C PRO A 654 -13.83 -49.24 0.11
N PRO A 655 -13.19 -48.23 -0.50
CA PRO A 655 -12.40 -48.43 -1.73
C PRO A 655 -11.17 -49.33 -1.55
N ALA A 656 -10.60 -49.40 -0.35
CA ALA A 656 -9.43 -50.23 -0.05
C ALA A 656 -9.81 -51.64 0.45
N LYS A 657 -11.10 -51.92 0.66
CA LYS A 657 -11.60 -53.19 1.21
C LYS A 657 -11.24 -54.37 0.32
N GLU A 658 -11.49 -54.27 -0.99
CA GLU A 658 -11.22 -55.35 -1.94
C GLU A 658 -9.74 -55.71 -2.00
N SER A 659 -8.86 -54.72 -2.16
CA SER A 659 -7.41 -54.94 -2.18
C SER A 659 -6.87 -55.45 -0.84
N SER A 660 -7.47 -55.05 0.29
CA SER A 660 -7.08 -55.55 1.62
C SER A 660 -7.51 -57.00 1.84
N LEU A 661 -8.70 -57.39 1.37
CA LEU A 661 -9.17 -58.78 1.41
C LEU A 661 -8.37 -59.68 0.48
N GLU A 662 -7.98 -59.19 -0.69
CA GLU A 662 -7.09 -59.90 -1.60
C GLU A 662 -5.72 -60.14 -0.96
N LEU A 663 -5.14 -59.12 -0.33
CA LEU A 663 -3.88 -59.27 0.39
C LEU A 663 -4.00 -60.24 1.58
N LEU A 664 -5.09 -60.18 2.36
CA LEU A 664 -5.33 -61.13 3.45
C LEU A 664 -5.49 -62.57 2.94
N LYS A 665 -6.13 -62.77 1.78
CA LYS A 665 -6.26 -64.07 1.13
C LYS A 665 -4.89 -64.61 0.71
N GLU A 666 -4.07 -63.78 0.06
CA GLU A 666 -2.71 -64.16 -0.33
C GLU A 666 -1.85 -64.51 0.90
N MET A 667 -2.00 -63.77 2.01
CA MET A 667 -1.31 -64.09 3.26
C MET A 667 -1.87 -65.32 3.97
N SER A 668 -3.14 -65.67 3.78
CA SER A 668 -3.70 -66.92 4.32
C SER A 668 -3.31 -68.16 3.52
N GLU A 669 -3.02 -67.99 2.23
CA GLU A 669 -2.53 -69.05 1.34
C GLU A 669 -0.99 -69.21 1.41
N GLY A 670 -0.28 -68.21 1.98
CA GLY A 670 1.18 -68.14 2.12
C GLY A 670 1.75 -68.54 3.50
N ASP A 671 2.65 -67.70 4.04
CA ASP A 671 3.51 -67.97 5.21
C ASP A 671 2.79 -68.46 6.48
N ASP A 672 3.26 -69.59 7.04
CA ASP A 672 2.60 -70.30 8.16
C ASP A 672 2.55 -69.48 9.47
N ASP A 673 3.49 -68.56 9.70
CA ASP A 673 3.55 -67.74 10.92
C ASP A 673 2.41 -66.69 11.00
N VAL A 674 1.95 -66.21 9.85
CA VAL A 674 1.01 -65.08 9.69
C VAL A 674 -0.39 -65.56 9.30
N LYS A 675 -0.46 -66.80 8.81
CA LYS A 675 -1.65 -67.52 8.32
C LYS A 675 -2.81 -67.56 9.30
N THR A 676 -2.55 -67.80 10.58
CA THR A 676 -3.61 -67.96 11.59
C THR A 676 -4.34 -66.65 11.89
N GLU A 677 -3.63 -65.51 11.89
CA GLU A 677 -4.25 -64.18 12.07
C GLU A 677 -4.90 -63.68 10.77
N ALA A 678 -4.26 -63.91 9.63
CA ALA A 678 -4.79 -63.56 8.31
C ALA A 678 -6.10 -64.29 8.01
N THR A 679 -6.17 -65.61 8.25
CA THR A 679 -7.39 -66.42 8.03
C THR A 679 -8.54 -65.98 8.93
N LYS A 680 -8.26 -65.65 10.20
CA LYS A 680 -9.28 -65.15 11.14
C LYS A 680 -9.89 -63.83 10.67
N LEU A 681 -9.06 -62.90 10.19
CA LEU A 681 -9.54 -61.61 9.70
C LEU A 681 -10.25 -61.76 8.33
N TYR A 682 -9.72 -62.60 7.44
CA TYR A 682 -10.32 -62.86 6.13
C TYR A 682 -11.72 -63.45 6.26
N GLU A 683 -11.90 -64.53 7.04
CA GLU A 683 -13.22 -65.16 7.22
C GLU A 683 -14.21 -64.23 7.94
N LYS A 684 -13.74 -63.39 8.87
CA LYS A 684 -14.60 -62.42 9.58
C LYS A 684 -15.20 -61.34 8.66
N TYR A 685 -14.47 -60.91 7.64
CA TYR A 685 -14.85 -59.78 6.79
C TYR A 685 -15.23 -60.16 5.34
N LYS A 686 -15.16 -61.45 4.99
CA LYS A 686 -15.64 -62.01 3.71
C LYS A 686 -17.16 -62.14 3.64
N SER A 687 -17.83 -62.23 4.80
CA SER A 687 -19.28 -62.50 4.91
C SER A 687 -20.17 -61.26 5.02
N GLY A 688 -19.64 -60.05 4.85
CA GLY A 688 -20.39 -58.79 4.84
C GLY A 688 -19.70 -57.77 3.96
#